data_AF-A0A1M5EFE7-F1
#
_entry.id   AF-A0A1M5EFE7-F1
#
_cell.length_a   1.000
_cell.length_b   1.000
_cell.length_c   1.000
_cell.angle_alpha   90.00
_cell.angle_beta   90.00
_cell.angle_gamma   90.00
#
_symmetry.space_group_name_H-M   'P 1'
#
loop_
_entity.id
_entity.type
_entity.pdbx_description
1 polymer ?
#
loop_
_entity_poly.entity_id
_entity_poly.type
_entity_poly.pdbx_seq_one_letter_code
_entity_poly.pdbx_strand_id
1 'polypeptide(L)'
;MKTKIIILSIFFLMFIGCSDDDNTEIPSNTLEADAFCENQGDIYTGQAVILNGSKSTDKEGKPFQYLWRFKAKPSGSLTELTEETTAKPKFTPDKVGNYSVELKIFNTEFYDTDELTILVKEDENPPEQETIIISENITARRHLANVFDDPSKIDYLVTGDIHVSALLTIDPNVVIAFDENTAMYIDNPGAIITTAAASSFITFTGKNKVPGYWKGLIINSNSPLNKLDRVTIEYAGGAIAQGMEVATSLGLDNDGRGQLTLVSSIIQNSAAYAVAIEVGAKWNTESFNVYRNNNKSIQLPASQLGSLSSLSEFQNNAENIIDVIGDRISTTQETVWSDLYNSSENMKYVVKGTIEVVSGLRILEGLELYMDRDSEINITQKGYIIALGSPQYPIKFHSREFFDGGYWKGISIMSNDMKNELDNVEIHNAGSEIMDGLQNKTAVGLGGANEAKLKLFSSKIVGSGGNGIYVENGAELVRIDEIRFHENKGSAISMAANQVKKLNDATGMEFIGNGHNGVEILGSALFEPNVETTWPALHFGATYLVSGNLGIQSGLKILPGAVFKFAEDKMFGVFPYGYLIAQGTPNNKIVFTGATASKGFWNGIRIQSDSAKNIMEYTEVLYAGKTEMPGVSKITSIGLDGDYMGNLTIKNSKIAHGHGYGIAFENRNTSINPDFNMVNLFEDLSLGDISLP
;
A
#
# COMPACT_ATOMS: atom_id res chain seq x y z
N MET A 1 53.85 -25.54 8.74
CA MET A 1 55.20 -26.11 8.46
C MET A 1 55.27 -26.41 6.98
N LYS A 2 56.33 -26.23 6.19
CA LYS A 2 57.68 -25.65 6.27
C LYS A 2 58.10 -25.60 4.77
N THR A 3 58.56 -24.46 4.26
CA THR A 3 59.95 -24.22 3.78
C THR A 3 60.30 -25.03 2.51
N LYS A 4 60.34 -24.43 1.31
CA LYS A 4 61.51 -23.78 0.64
C LYS A 4 62.69 -24.73 0.31
N ILE A 5 63.20 -24.58 -0.93
CA ILE A 5 64.65 -24.57 -1.31
C ILE A 5 65.31 -25.97 -1.43
N ILE A 6 66.23 -26.33 -2.35
CA ILE A 6 66.82 -25.82 -3.61
C ILE A 6 67.96 -26.84 -3.95
N ILE A 7 68.28 -27.02 -5.24
CA ILE A 7 69.61 -27.32 -5.85
C ILE A 7 70.51 -28.44 -5.28
N LEU A 8 70.97 -29.37 -6.16
CA LEU A 8 72.41 -29.68 -6.44
C LEU A 8 72.49 -30.71 -7.59
N SER A 9 73.02 -30.43 -8.79
CA SER A 9 74.42 -30.23 -9.23
C SER A 9 75.30 -31.50 -9.31
N ILE A 10 76.09 -31.55 -10.40
CA ILE A 10 77.42 -32.19 -10.60
C ILE A 10 77.39 -33.70 -10.97
N PHE A 11 78.23 -34.29 -11.84
CA PHE A 11 79.21 -33.94 -12.90
C PHE A 11 79.89 -35.30 -13.28
N PHE A 12 80.78 -35.28 -14.28
CA PHE A 12 81.78 -36.29 -14.69
C PHE A 12 81.41 -37.22 -15.88
N LEU A 13 81.86 -36.91 -17.12
CA LEU A 13 83.18 -37.21 -17.75
C LEU A 13 83.40 -38.72 -17.90
N MET A 14 83.70 -39.30 -19.07
CA MET A 14 84.84 -39.14 -20.01
C MET A 14 84.68 -40.33 -21.00
N PHE A 15 85.09 -40.38 -22.28
CA PHE A 15 86.40 -40.12 -22.89
C PHE A 15 86.41 -40.52 -24.40
N ILE A 16 87.23 -39.81 -25.20
CA ILE A 16 87.98 -40.23 -26.42
C ILE A 16 87.14 -40.50 -27.70
N GLY A 17 87.45 -39.98 -28.89
CA GLY A 17 88.59 -39.22 -29.42
C GLY A 17 88.67 -39.38 -30.96
N CYS A 18 89.34 -38.41 -31.61
CA CYS A 18 89.71 -38.28 -33.03
C CYS A 18 88.68 -37.70 -34.04
N SER A 19 88.84 -36.40 -34.22
CA SER A 19 88.83 -35.57 -35.45
C SER A 19 88.37 -36.19 -36.78
N ASP A 20 87.28 -35.63 -37.29
CA ASP A 20 87.22 -34.99 -38.61
C ASP A 20 86.49 -33.64 -38.44
N ASP A 21 86.96 -32.58 -39.10
CA ASP A 21 86.34 -31.25 -39.11
C ASP A 21 84.98 -31.33 -39.83
N ASP A 22 83.87 -31.25 -39.08
CA ASP A 22 82.54 -30.98 -39.62
C ASP A 22 82.04 -29.64 -39.06
N ASN A 23 82.00 -28.62 -39.93
CA ASN A 23 81.27 -27.39 -39.70
C ASN A 23 79.78 -27.73 -39.53
N THR A 24 79.27 -27.72 -38.31
CA THR A 24 77.82 -27.71 -38.08
C THR A 24 77.31 -26.31 -38.38
N GLU A 25 76.81 -26.09 -39.60
CA GLU A 25 76.04 -24.90 -39.94
C GLU A 25 74.85 -24.81 -38.98
N ILE A 26 74.77 -23.71 -38.21
CA ILE A 26 73.55 -23.34 -37.49
C ILE A 26 72.47 -23.15 -38.56
N PRO A 27 71.34 -23.88 -38.52
CA PRO A 27 70.35 -23.75 -39.57
C PRO A 27 69.81 -22.30 -39.55
N SER A 28 69.98 -21.61 -40.67
CA SER A 28 69.56 -20.21 -40.84
C SER A 28 68.05 -20.14 -41.02
N ASN A 29 67.39 -19.12 -40.46
CA ASN A 29 65.96 -18.91 -40.63
C ASN A 29 65.60 -18.79 -42.11
N THR A 30 64.71 -19.66 -42.58
CA THR A 30 64.25 -19.74 -43.97
C THR A 30 62.99 -18.92 -44.22
N LEU A 31 62.31 -18.47 -43.15
CA LEU A 31 61.08 -17.68 -43.22
C LEU A 31 61.38 -16.20 -43.46
N GLU A 32 60.55 -15.58 -44.30
CA GLU A 32 60.59 -14.15 -44.61
C GLU A 32 59.15 -13.61 -44.55
N ALA A 33 58.86 -12.84 -43.50
CA ALA A 33 57.56 -12.21 -43.29
C ALA A 33 57.43 -10.96 -44.18
N ASP A 34 56.29 -10.84 -44.88
CA ASP A 34 55.95 -9.65 -45.69
C ASP A 34 54.50 -9.29 -45.41
N ALA A 35 54.32 -8.27 -44.57
CA ALA A 35 53.05 -7.74 -44.12
C ALA A 35 52.73 -6.42 -44.83
N PHE A 36 51.57 -6.36 -45.47
CA PHE A 36 51.09 -5.12 -46.07
C PHE A 36 49.59 -4.93 -45.86
N CYS A 37 49.13 -3.69 -46.04
CA CYS A 37 47.71 -3.36 -46.03
C CYS A 37 47.17 -3.41 -47.46
N GLU A 38 46.03 -4.08 -47.70
CA GLU A 38 45.40 -4.11 -49.03
C GLU A 38 44.66 -2.81 -49.36
N ASN A 39 44.29 -2.02 -48.34
CA ASN A 39 43.59 -0.76 -48.54
C ASN A 39 44.49 0.23 -49.31
N GLN A 40 43.92 0.88 -50.32
CA GLN A 40 44.59 1.94 -51.08
C GLN A 40 44.07 3.30 -50.67
N GLY A 41 44.99 4.26 -50.48
CA GLY A 41 44.66 5.63 -50.08
C GLY A 41 44.63 5.83 -48.57
N ASP A 42 44.03 6.95 -48.15
CA ASP A 42 43.84 7.27 -46.74
C ASP A 42 42.82 6.32 -46.09
N ILE A 43 43.07 5.96 -44.83
CA ILE A 43 42.22 5.08 -44.03
C ILE A 43 41.54 5.92 -42.95
N TYR A 44 40.22 5.80 -42.84
CA TYR A 44 39.41 6.57 -41.90
C TYR A 44 38.82 5.69 -40.79
N THR A 45 38.40 6.31 -39.68
CA THR A 45 37.66 5.61 -38.62
C THR A 45 36.38 4.96 -39.16
N GLY A 46 36.07 3.74 -38.72
CA GLY A 46 34.90 2.98 -39.18
C GLY A 46 35.09 2.24 -40.51
N GLN A 47 36.18 2.46 -41.24
CA GLN A 47 36.49 1.76 -42.48
C GLN A 47 37.16 0.40 -42.20
N ALA A 48 36.66 -0.68 -42.81
CA ALA A 48 37.30 -1.99 -42.70
C ALA A 48 38.71 -1.99 -43.32
N VAL A 49 39.71 -2.35 -42.51
CA VAL A 49 41.11 -2.50 -42.92
C VAL A 49 41.41 -3.98 -43.09
N ILE A 50 41.95 -4.34 -44.26
CA ILE A 50 42.37 -5.71 -44.60
C ILE A 50 43.89 -5.72 -44.63
N LEU A 51 44.49 -6.54 -43.77
CA LEU A 51 45.92 -6.83 -43.80
C LEU A 51 46.17 -8.06 -44.67
N ASN A 52 47.38 -8.20 -45.17
CA ASN A 52 47.75 -9.33 -46.01
C ASN A 52 49.21 -9.73 -45.75
N GLY A 53 49.40 -11.01 -45.42
CA GLY A 53 50.69 -11.65 -45.21
C GLY A 53 51.02 -12.68 -46.30
N SER A 54 50.20 -12.83 -47.33
CA SER A 54 50.32 -13.86 -48.39
C SER A 54 51.58 -13.75 -49.25
N LYS A 55 52.33 -12.65 -49.14
CA LYS A 55 53.67 -12.50 -49.74
C LYS A 55 54.79 -13.07 -48.87
N SER A 56 54.48 -13.45 -47.63
CA SER A 56 55.41 -14.18 -46.78
C SER A 56 55.85 -15.49 -47.45
N THR A 57 57.12 -15.85 -47.31
CA THR A 57 57.67 -17.05 -47.95
C THR A 57 58.56 -17.85 -47.00
N ASP A 58 58.75 -19.12 -47.34
CA ASP A 58 59.82 -19.95 -46.81
C ASP A 58 60.76 -20.29 -47.98
N LYS A 59 62.06 -20.01 -47.84
CA LYS A 59 63.07 -20.22 -48.90
C LYS A 59 63.24 -21.69 -49.29
N GLU A 60 62.80 -22.62 -48.45
CA GLU A 60 62.79 -24.06 -48.69
C GLU A 60 61.40 -24.59 -49.10
N GLY A 61 60.39 -23.71 -49.21
CA GLY A 61 59.02 -24.05 -49.58
C GLY A 61 58.25 -24.81 -48.49
N LYS A 62 58.72 -24.79 -47.23
CA LYS A 62 58.01 -25.43 -46.11
C LYS A 62 56.71 -24.68 -45.77
N PRO A 63 55.65 -25.38 -45.34
CA PRO A 63 54.44 -24.73 -44.85
C PRO A 63 54.67 -24.02 -43.51
N PHE A 64 53.98 -22.91 -43.30
CA PHE A 64 54.04 -22.10 -42.07
C PHE A 64 52.64 -21.57 -41.71
N GLN A 65 52.50 -21.05 -40.49
CA GLN A 65 51.28 -20.48 -39.92
C GLN A 65 51.40 -18.96 -39.73
N TYR A 66 50.27 -18.26 -39.65
CA TYR A 66 50.19 -16.81 -39.42
C TYR A 66 49.70 -16.53 -37.99
N LEU A 67 50.20 -15.45 -37.40
CA LEU A 67 49.64 -14.86 -36.18
C LEU A 67 49.81 -13.34 -36.23
N TRP A 68 48.70 -12.63 -36.17
CA TRP A 68 48.66 -11.18 -36.18
C TRP A 68 48.31 -10.63 -34.79
N ARG A 69 48.94 -9.51 -34.42
CA ARG A 69 48.59 -8.80 -33.17
C ARG A 69 48.81 -7.31 -33.30
N PHE A 70 48.03 -6.53 -32.55
CA PHE A 70 48.33 -5.13 -32.33
C PHE A 70 49.51 -4.99 -31.36
N LYS A 71 50.54 -4.22 -31.76
CA LYS A 71 51.64 -3.77 -30.90
C LYS A 71 51.32 -2.47 -30.20
N ALA A 72 50.61 -1.58 -30.89
CA ALA A 72 50.09 -0.34 -30.33
C ALA A 72 48.80 0.08 -31.04
N LYS A 73 47.91 0.74 -30.29
CA LYS A 73 46.67 1.36 -30.79
C LYS A 73 46.52 2.74 -30.13
N PRO A 74 45.72 3.66 -30.71
CA PRO A 74 45.39 4.92 -30.05
C PRO A 74 44.77 4.71 -28.65
N SER A 75 45.02 5.65 -27.72
CA SER A 75 44.49 5.56 -26.36
C SER A 75 42.95 5.52 -26.36
N GLY A 76 42.36 4.56 -25.63
CA GLY A 76 40.91 4.37 -25.58
C GLY A 76 40.30 3.62 -26.77
N SER A 77 41.10 3.15 -27.72
CA SER A 77 40.65 2.28 -28.82
C SER A 77 40.32 0.86 -28.31
N LEU A 78 39.13 0.37 -28.63
CA LEU A 78 38.63 -0.98 -28.37
C LEU A 78 38.74 -1.91 -29.60
N THR A 79 39.27 -1.43 -30.71
CA THR A 79 39.44 -2.17 -31.97
C THR A 79 40.15 -3.53 -31.78
N GLU A 80 39.60 -4.62 -32.32
CA GLU A 80 40.22 -5.95 -32.33
C GLU A 80 40.48 -6.47 -33.75
N LEU A 81 41.42 -7.40 -33.89
CA LEU A 81 41.63 -8.14 -35.14
C LEU A 81 40.63 -9.30 -35.19
N THR A 82 40.10 -9.55 -36.38
CA THR A 82 39.36 -10.77 -36.71
C THR A 82 40.16 -11.58 -37.72
N GLU A 83 40.06 -12.91 -37.66
CA GLU A 83 40.77 -13.83 -38.56
C GLU A 83 42.30 -13.73 -38.43
N GLU A 84 42.81 -13.44 -37.23
CA GLU A 84 44.20 -13.12 -36.88
C GLU A 84 45.20 -14.28 -37.08
N THR A 85 44.73 -15.48 -37.38
CA THR A 85 45.56 -16.65 -37.73
C THR A 85 45.55 -16.99 -39.23
N THR A 86 44.93 -16.14 -40.04
CA THR A 86 44.85 -16.30 -41.49
C THR A 86 45.85 -15.41 -42.22
N ALA A 87 46.03 -15.65 -43.52
CA ALA A 87 46.85 -14.81 -44.37
C ALA A 87 46.28 -13.39 -44.57
N LYS A 88 44.98 -13.16 -44.29
CA LYS A 88 44.29 -11.88 -44.52
C LYS A 88 43.35 -11.48 -43.37
N PRO A 89 43.87 -11.10 -42.19
CA PRO A 89 43.04 -10.65 -41.08
C PRO A 89 42.48 -9.25 -41.35
N LYS A 90 41.49 -8.86 -40.54
CA LYS A 90 40.78 -7.59 -40.69
C LYS A 90 40.59 -6.90 -39.36
N PHE A 91 40.48 -5.59 -39.37
CA PHE A 91 39.99 -4.81 -38.23
C PHE A 91 39.25 -3.55 -38.70
N THR A 92 38.50 -2.92 -37.81
CA THR A 92 37.83 -1.64 -38.07
C THR A 92 38.27 -0.62 -37.01
N PRO A 93 39.06 0.41 -37.36
CA PRO A 93 39.57 1.38 -36.39
C PRO A 93 38.45 2.26 -35.85
N ASP A 94 38.39 2.40 -34.53
CA ASP A 94 37.39 3.18 -33.80
C ASP A 94 37.92 4.55 -33.31
N LYS A 95 39.21 4.84 -33.51
CA LYS A 95 39.85 6.11 -33.13
C LYS A 95 40.85 6.56 -34.18
N VAL A 96 41.04 7.87 -34.29
CA VAL A 96 42.08 8.50 -35.12
C VAL A 96 43.45 8.24 -34.50
N GLY A 97 44.45 7.96 -35.33
CA GLY A 97 45.83 7.77 -34.90
C GLY A 97 46.49 6.52 -35.49
N ASN A 98 47.68 6.20 -34.97
CA ASN A 98 48.49 5.09 -35.48
C ASN A 98 48.08 3.76 -34.86
N TYR A 99 47.79 2.78 -35.72
CA TYR A 99 47.65 1.38 -35.36
C TYR A 99 48.89 0.62 -35.86
N SER A 100 49.70 0.11 -34.93
CA SER A 100 50.87 -0.71 -35.24
C SER A 100 50.51 -2.18 -35.10
N VAL A 101 50.61 -2.93 -36.19
CA VAL A 101 50.26 -4.35 -36.28
C VAL A 101 51.49 -5.16 -36.67
N GLU A 102 51.72 -6.25 -35.94
CA GLU A 102 52.80 -7.19 -36.20
C GLU A 102 52.20 -8.49 -36.80
N LEU A 103 52.74 -8.90 -37.93
CA LEU A 103 52.62 -10.26 -38.46
C LEU A 103 53.77 -11.10 -37.90
N LYS A 104 53.45 -12.28 -37.39
CA LYS A 104 54.41 -13.35 -37.13
C LYS A 104 54.06 -14.55 -37.99
N ILE A 105 55.00 -15.01 -38.82
CA ILE A 105 54.92 -16.32 -39.47
C ILE A 105 55.81 -17.31 -38.73
N PHE A 106 55.38 -18.56 -38.60
CA PHE A 106 56.18 -19.58 -37.91
C PHE A 106 55.89 -20.99 -38.41
N ASN A 107 56.91 -21.84 -38.32
CA ASN A 107 56.81 -23.29 -38.50
C ASN A 107 57.37 -24.00 -37.26
N THR A 108 57.71 -25.28 -37.35
CA THR A 108 58.25 -26.05 -36.20
C THR A 108 59.68 -25.66 -35.81
N GLU A 109 60.42 -24.97 -36.69
CA GLU A 109 61.85 -24.72 -36.58
C GLU A 109 62.16 -23.23 -36.39
N PHE A 110 61.42 -22.36 -37.08
CA PHE A 110 61.69 -20.92 -37.15
C PHE A 110 60.43 -20.07 -37.05
N TYR A 111 60.64 -18.78 -36.80
CA TYR A 111 59.64 -17.74 -36.99
C TYR A 111 60.29 -16.49 -37.57
N ASP A 112 59.52 -15.70 -38.30
CA ASP A 112 59.91 -14.35 -38.70
C ASP A 112 58.75 -13.39 -38.44
N THR A 113 59.06 -12.09 -38.34
CA THR A 113 58.05 -11.06 -38.05
C THR A 113 58.22 -9.86 -38.96
N ASP A 114 57.09 -9.29 -39.37
CA ASP A 114 57.05 -8.00 -40.04
C ASP A 114 56.02 -7.09 -39.37
N GLU A 115 56.25 -5.78 -39.42
CA GLU A 115 55.41 -4.79 -38.75
C GLU A 115 54.97 -3.72 -39.75
N LEU A 116 53.69 -3.39 -39.71
CA LEU A 116 53.18 -2.21 -40.41
C LEU A 116 52.48 -1.25 -39.45
N THR A 117 52.61 0.04 -39.75
CA THR A 117 51.88 1.10 -39.06
C THR A 117 50.86 1.71 -40.01
N ILE A 118 49.60 1.69 -39.59
CA ILE A 118 48.47 2.26 -40.33
C ILE A 118 48.07 3.56 -39.64
N LEU A 119 48.23 4.67 -40.36
CA LEU A 119 47.73 5.97 -39.90
C LEU A 119 46.25 6.09 -40.27
N VAL A 120 45.40 6.09 -39.24
CA VAL A 120 43.97 6.35 -39.39
C VAL A 120 43.72 7.83 -39.22
N LYS A 121 43.09 8.45 -40.21
CA LYS A 121 42.73 9.87 -40.23
C LYS A 121 41.30 10.06 -39.79
N GLU A 122 41.00 11.29 -39.38
CA GLU A 122 39.63 11.76 -39.22
C GLU A 122 39.00 11.86 -40.60
N ASP A 123 37.80 11.30 -40.77
CA ASP A 123 37.04 11.48 -42.01
C ASP A 123 36.58 12.94 -42.06
N GLU A 124 36.98 13.71 -43.08
CA GLU A 124 36.52 15.10 -43.25
C GLU A 124 35.06 15.15 -43.74
N ASN A 125 34.48 14.01 -44.14
CA ASN A 125 33.08 13.84 -44.51
C ASN A 125 32.60 12.45 -44.05
N PRO A 126 32.47 12.20 -42.72
CA PRO A 126 31.87 10.95 -42.25
C PRO A 126 30.47 10.84 -42.89
N PRO A 127 29.99 9.63 -43.23
CA PRO A 127 28.61 9.47 -43.69
C PRO A 127 27.70 10.17 -42.69
N GLU A 128 26.84 11.07 -43.18
CA GLU A 128 25.87 11.76 -42.32
C GLU A 128 25.11 10.68 -41.56
N GLN A 129 25.36 10.59 -40.25
CA GLN A 129 24.53 9.77 -39.40
C GLN A 129 23.12 10.35 -39.52
N GLU A 130 22.18 9.53 -39.97
CA GLU A 130 20.78 9.89 -40.08
C GLU A 130 20.00 9.29 -38.91
N THR A 131 18.94 9.98 -38.50
CA THR A 131 17.98 9.44 -37.55
C THR A 131 17.39 8.12 -38.10
N ILE A 132 17.46 7.06 -37.32
CA ILE A 132 16.96 5.74 -37.70
C ILE A 132 15.45 5.68 -37.48
N ILE A 133 14.68 5.41 -38.54
CA ILE A 133 13.23 5.28 -38.44
C ILE A 133 12.84 3.92 -37.85
N ILE A 134 11.94 3.93 -36.87
CA ILE A 134 11.23 2.75 -36.35
C ILE A 134 9.76 2.89 -36.76
N SER A 135 9.38 2.18 -37.81
CA SER A 135 8.01 2.19 -38.37
C SER A 135 7.31 0.85 -38.28
N GLU A 136 8.00 -0.20 -37.81
CA GLU A 136 7.50 -1.57 -37.73
C GLU A 136 7.74 -2.16 -36.35
N ASN A 137 6.87 -3.11 -35.98
CA ASN A 137 6.96 -3.86 -34.73
C ASN A 137 8.31 -4.57 -34.58
N ILE A 138 8.81 -4.61 -33.33
CA ILE A 138 10.06 -5.28 -32.98
C ILE A 138 9.73 -6.70 -32.54
N THR A 139 9.79 -7.64 -33.49
CA THR A 139 9.43 -9.06 -33.29
C THR A 139 10.64 -9.98 -33.10
N ALA A 140 11.85 -9.45 -33.25
CA ALA A 140 13.12 -10.14 -32.98
C ALA A 140 13.99 -9.29 -32.05
N ARG A 141 14.95 -9.92 -31.37
CA ARG A 141 15.87 -9.22 -30.46
C ARG A 141 16.48 -8.01 -31.18
N ARG A 142 16.35 -6.84 -30.59
CA ARG A 142 16.87 -5.59 -31.14
C ARG A 142 17.70 -4.86 -30.10
N HIS A 143 18.82 -4.34 -30.56
CA HIS A 143 19.70 -3.50 -29.78
C HIS A 143 19.73 -2.11 -30.42
N LEU A 144 19.48 -1.07 -29.61
CA LEU A 144 19.56 0.33 -30.03
C LEU A 144 20.86 0.91 -29.45
N ALA A 145 21.85 1.11 -30.32
CA ALA A 145 23.10 1.77 -29.99
C ALA A 145 22.97 3.30 -30.12
N ASN A 146 23.82 4.05 -29.42
CA ASN A 146 23.92 5.50 -29.59
C ASN A 146 24.39 5.84 -31.02
N VAL A 147 23.58 6.57 -31.78
CA VAL A 147 23.91 6.97 -33.16
C VAL A 147 24.69 8.28 -33.11
N PHE A 148 24.20 9.27 -32.37
CA PHE A 148 24.77 10.60 -32.24
C PHE A 148 25.36 10.84 -30.84
N ASP A 149 26.57 11.37 -30.79
CA ASP A 149 27.15 11.83 -29.51
C ASP A 149 26.49 13.11 -28.98
N ASP A 150 25.80 13.86 -29.84
CA ASP A 150 25.06 15.07 -29.49
C ASP A 150 23.66 14.72 -28.94
N PRO A 151 23.39 14.93 -27.65
CA PRO A 151 22.12 14.57 -27.02
C PRO A 151 20.94 15.46 -27.48
N SER A 152 21.18 16.49 -28.30
CA SER A 152 20.11 17.27 -28.93
C SER A 152 19.59 16.65 -30.23
N LYS A 153 20.31 15.68 -30.80
CA LYS A 153 19.90 14.94 -31.99
C LYS A 153 19.06 13.72 -31.62
N ILE A 154 18.22 13.31 -32.56
CA ILE A 154 17.34 12.15 -32.39
C ILE A 154 18.04 10.95 -33.04
N ASP A 155 18.38 9.93 -32.25
CA ASP A 155 18.93 8.67 -32.76
C ASP A 155 17.87 7.85 -33.48
N TYR A 156 16.69 7.71 -32.86
CA TYR A 156 15.60 6.89 -33.37
C TYR A 156 14.29 7.67 -33.41
N LEU A 157 13.58 7.65 -34.54
CA LEU A 157 12.24 8.24 -34.68
C LEU A 157 11.19 7.14 -34.84
N VAL A 158 10.30 7.05 -33.85
CA VAL A 158 9.12 6.19 -33.87
C VAL A 158 7.99 6.91 -34.61
N THR A 159 7.51 6.31 -35.71
CA THR A 159 6.56 6.95 -36.65
C THR A 159 5.14 6.39 -36.59
N GLY A 160 4.90 5.39 -35.74
CA GLY A 160 3.61 4.75 -35.52
C GLY A 160 3.55 4.09 -34.15
N ASP A 161 2.43 3.45 -33.82
CA ASP A 161 2.35 2.60 -32.64
C ASP A 161 3.24 1.35 -32.85
N ILE A 162 4.26 1.17 -32.00
CA ILE A 162 5.25 0.09 -32.12
C ILE A 162 5.04 -0.93 -31.01
N HIS A 163 4.80 -2.18 -31.40
CA HIS A 163 4.73 -3.32 -30.50
C HIS A 163 6.06 -4.05 -30.45
N VAL A 164 6.58 -4.26 -29.24
CA VAL A 164 7.86 -4.93 -28.96
C VAL A 164 7.56 -6.27 -28.31
N SER A 165 7.61 -7.34 -29.10
CA SER A 165 7.34 -8.73 -28.66
C SER A 165 8.61 -9.58 -28.54
N ALA A 166 9.79 -8.94 -28.59
CA ALA A 166 11.09 -9.54 -28.35
C ALA A 166 11.93 -8.68 -27.38
N LEU A 167 13.15 -9.14 -27.05
CA LEU A 167 14.05 -8.38 -26.17
C LEU A 167 14.58 -7.12 -26.89
N LEU A 168 14.34 -5.95 -26.29
CA LEU A 168 14.86 -4.66 -26.68
C LEU A 168 15.92 -4.19 -25.66
N THR A 169 17.16 -4.01 -26.11
CA THR A 169 18.25 -3.46 -25.29
C THR A 169 18.68 -2.10 -25.80
N ILE A 170 18.84 -1.12 -24.92
CA ILE A 170 19.14 0.27 -25.30
C ILE A 170 20.39 0.74 -24.56
N ASP A 171 21.36 1.24 -25.33
CA ASP A 171 22.61 1.80 -24.80
C ASP A 171 22.43 3.16 -24.12
N PRO A 172 23.37 3.56 -23.26
CA PRO A 172 23.38 4.90 -22.67
C PRO A 172 23.35 6.03 -23.72
N ASN A 173 22.75 7.17 -23.35
CA ASN A 173 22.68 8.40 -24.14
C ASN A 173 21.79 8.36 -25.41
N VAL A 174 21.19 7.21 -25.72
CA VAL A 174 20.23 7.11 -26.83
C VAL A 174 19.01 8.01 -26.62
N VAL A 175 18.64 8.77 -27.66
CA VAL A 175 17.45 9.61 -27.78
C VAL A 175 16.46 9.00 -28.78
N ILE A 176 15.33 8.55 -28.26
CA ILE A 176 14.20 8.01 -29.02
C ILE A 176 13.09 9.05 -29.04
N ALA A 177 12.81 9.60 -30.21
CA ALA A 177 11.70 10.52 -30.40
C ALA A 177 10.46 9.82 -30.97
N PHE A 178 9.29 10.32 -30.63
CA PHE A 178 7.99 9.82 -31.07
C PHE A 178 7.27 10.86 -31.92
N ASP A 179 6.72 10.46 -33.07
CA ASP A 179 5.77 11.27 -33.84
C ASP A 179 4.46 11.46 -33.06
N GLU A 180 3.64 12.42 -33.51
CA GLU A 180 2.40 12.79 -32.83
C GLU A 180 1.47 11.59 -32.65
N ASN A 181 0.89 11.45 -31.45
CA ASN A 181 -0.12 10.43 -31.13
C ASN A 181 0.36 8.97 -31.36
N THR A 182 1.66 8.72 -31.22
CA THR A 182 2.25 7.37 -31.27
C THR A 182 2.53 6.81 -29.87
N ALA A 183 2.66 5.50 -29.75
CA ALA A 183 3.03 4.77 -28.53
C ALA A 183 4.09 3.71 -28.79
N MET A 184 4.77 3.28 -27.72
CA MET A 184 5.52 2.03 -27.72
C MET A 184 4.94 1.09 -26.67
N TYR A 185 4.63 -0.13 -27.09
CA TYR A 185 4.09 -1.19 -26.24
C TYR A 185 5.14 -2.29 -26.09
N ILE A 186 5.51 -2.63 -24.86
CA ILE A 186 6.35 -3.78 -24.58
C ILE A 186 5.41 -4.95 -24.28
N ASP A 187 5.18 -5.80 -25.28
CA ASP A 187 4.19 -6.89 -25.21
C ASP A 187 4.82 -8.22 -24.85
N ASN A 188 4.03 -9.15 -24.33
CA ASN A 188 4.47 -10.52 -24.16
C ASN A 188 4.80 -11.17 -25.53
N PRO A 189 5.91 -11.93 -25.66
CA PRO A 189 6.89 -12.30 -24.64
C PRO A 189 8.13 -11.38 -24.57
N GLY A 190 8.06 -10.20 -25.18
CA GLY A 190 9.13 -9.21 -25.25
C GLY A 190 9.52 -8.61 -23.89
N ALA A 191 10.62 -7.88 -23.88
CA ALA A 191 11.08 -7.16 -22.68
C ALA A 191 11.94 -5.96 -23.07
N ILE A 192 12.00 -4.96 -22.20
CA ILE A 192 12.89 -3.80 -22.37
C ILE A 192 13.96 -3.75 -21.28
N ILE A 193 15.21 -3.56 -21.67
CA ILE A 193 16.34 -3.39 -20.75
C ILE A 193 17.15 -2.18 -21.20
N THR A 194 17.30 -1.22 -20.30
CA THR A 194 18.23 -0.10 -20.51
C THR A 194 19.56 -0.38 -19.82
N THR A 195 20.67 -0.28 -20.55
CA THR A 195 22.02 -0.32 -19.97
C THR A 195 22.42 1.12 -19.65
N ALA A 196 22.63 1.46 -18.38
CA ALA A 196 23.01 2.82 -17.99
C ALA A 196 24.39 2.85 -17.33
N ALA A 197 25.22 3.82 -17.71
CA ALA A 197 26.44 4.17 -16.99
C ALA A 197 26.14 5.19 -15.88
N ALA A 198 27.05 5.36 -14.91
CA ALA A 198 26.83 6.12 -13.68
C ALA A 198 26.52 7.63 -13.86
N SER A 199 26.56 8.17 -15.09
CA SER A 199 26.31 9.58 -15.41
C SER A 199 25.41 9.83 -16.64
N SER A 200 24.94 8.78 -17.31
CA SER A 200 24.19 8.88 -18.58
C SER A 200 22.69 8.64 -18.38
N PHE A 201 21.87 9.19 -19.27
CA PHE A 201 20.44 8.92 -19.34
C PHE A 201 20.04 8.49 -20.76
N ILE A 202 19.07 7.60 -20.86
CA ILE A 202 18.35 7.31 -22.11
C ILE A 202 17.11 8.19 -22.16
N THR A 203 16.80 8.78 -23.31
CA THR A 203 15.69 9.74 -23.44
C THR A 203 14.61 9.20 -24.37
N PHE A 204 13.38 9.13 -23.88
CA PHE A 204 12.16 8.93 -24.66
C PHE A 204 11.40 10.26 -24.69
N THR A 205 11.24 10.86 -25.87
CA THR A 205 10.73 12.24 -25.99
C THR A 205 9.76 12.41 -27.16
N GLY A 206 8.90 13.43 -27.10
CA GLY A 206 8.13 13.84 -28.28
C GLY A 206 9.04 14.50 -29.32
N LYS A 207 8.85 14.21 -30.61
CA LYS A 207 9.59 14.88 -31.70
C LYS A 207 9.45 16.40 -31.62
N ASN A 208 8.25 16.87 -31.26
CA ASN A 208 8.05 18.23 -30.79
C ASN A 208 7.89 18.23 -29.27
N LYS A 209 8.57 19.17 -28.61
CA LYS A 209 8.62 19.30 -27.16
C LYS A 209 7.35 19.97 -26.60
N VAL A 210 6.22 19.30 -26.80
CA VAL A 210 4.89 19.73 -26.36
C VAL A 210 4.32 18.66 -25.43
N PRO A 211 3.92 18.98 -24.18
CA PRO A 211 3.28 18.00 -23.30
C PRO A 211 2.11 17.31 -24.00
N GLY A 212 2.09 15.98 -24.00
CA GLY A 212 1.06 15.20 -24.68
C GLY A 212 1.26 15.03 -26.19
N TYR A 213 2.47 15.26 -26.71
CA TYR A 213 2.74 15.07 -28.13
C TYR A 213 2.57 13.61 -28.56
N TRP A 214 2.98 12.66 -27.72
CA TRP A 214 2.83 11.22 -27.95
C TRP A 214 2.07 10.56 -26.79
N LYS A 215 1.56 9.35 -27.01
CA LYS A 215 0.67 8.67 -26.06
C LYS A 215 1.41 8.24 -24.80
N GLY A 216 2.54 7.54 -24.94
CA GLY A 216 3.34 7.04 -23.81
C GLY A 216 4.06 5.72 -24.10
N LEU A 217 4.88 5.31 -23.14
CA LEU A 217 5.55 4.00 -23.12
C LEU A 217 4.76 3.06 -22.21
N ILE A 218 4.23 1.98 -22.77
CA ILE A 218 3.34 1.05 -22.06
C ILE A 218 4.01 -0.31 -21.91
N ILE A 219 4.08 -0.80 -20.67
CA ILE A 219 4.61 -2.11 -20.32
C ILE A 219 3.44 -3.08 -20.14
N ASN A 220 3.18 -3.88 -21.17
CA ASN A 220 2.18 -4.96 -21.13
C ASN A 220 2.84 -6.29 -20.74
N SER A 221 4.14 -6.44 -20.96
CA SER A 221 4.88 -7.68 -20.74
C SER A 221 5.04 -7.99 -19.25
N ASN A 222 4.78 -9.24 -18.88
CA ASN A 222 5.00 -9.76 -17.52
C ASN A 222 6.45 -10.21 -17.26
N SER A 223 7.35 -9.94 -18.21
CA SER A 223 8.75 -10.34 -18.09
C SER A 223 9.43 -9.65 -16.91
N PRO A 224 10.09 -10.39 -16.00
CA PRO A 224 10.86 -9.79 -14.92
C PRO A 224 12.12 -9.06 -15.41
N LEU A 225 12.44 -9.18 -16.71
CA LEU A 225 13.56 -8.47 -17.33
C LEU A 225 13.25 -7.00 -17.60
N ASN A 226 11.99 -6.59 -17.61
CA ASN A 226 11.60 -5.20 -17.85
C ASN A 226 12.22 -4.28 -16.79
N LYS A 227 13.23 -3.53 -17.20
CA LYS A 227 13.97 -2.62 -16.33
C LYS A 227 14.28 -1.32 -17.07
N LEU A 228 13.80 -0.23 -16.49
CA LEU A 228 14.14 1.13 -16.89
C LEU A 228 15.02 1.73 -15.78
N ASP A 229 16.29 1.94 -16.12
CA ASP A 229 17.33 2.44 -15.25
C ASP A 229 17.91 3.71 -15.88
N ARG A 230 17.77 4.84 -15.18
CA ARG A 230 18.21 6.17 -15.63
C ARG A 230 17.65 6.55 -16.98
N VAL A 231 16.32 6.49 -17.10
CA VAL A 231 15.61 7.00 -18.26
C VAL A 231 15.02 8.38 -17.99
N THR A 232 14.93 9.22 -19.03
CA THR A 232 14.06 10.39 -19.06
C THR A 232 12.90 10.09 -20.01
N ILE A 233 11.67 10.11 -19.50
CA ILE A 233 10.46 10.02 -20.33
C ILE A 233 9.78 11.38 -20.29
N GLU A 234 9.60 12.02 -21.45
CA GLU A 234 9.09 13.38 -21.53
C GLU A 234 8.15 13.68 -22.70
N TYR A 235 7.30 14.70 -22.48
CA TYR A 235 6.34 15.22 -23.47
C TYR A 235 5.29 14.21 -23.96
N ALA A 236 4.99 13.21 -23.13
CA ALA A 236 4.02 12.16 -23.41
C ALA A 236 2.66 12.42 -22.72
N GLY A 237 1.78 11.41 -22.70
CA GLY A 237 0.48 11.47 -22.04
C GLY A 237 -0.62 12.17 -22.86
N GLY A 238 -0.51 12.16 -24.19
CA GLY A 238 -1.43 12.88 -25.08
C GLY A 238 -2.82 12.27 -25.22
N ALA A 239 -2.92 10.95 -25.11
CA ALA A 239 -4.16 10.20 -25.18
C ALA A 239 -4.06 8.90 -24.37
N ILE A 240 -5.21 8.29 -24.05
CA ILE A 240 -5.26 6.99 -23.39
C ILE A 240 -4.71 5.95 -24.37
N ALA A 241 -3.60 5.32 -23.99
CA ALA A 241 -3.00 4.23 -24.76
C ALA A 241 -3.79 2.93 -24.58
N GLN A 242 -3.66 2.00 -25.52
CA GLN A 242 -4.32 0.69 -25.41
C GLN A 242 -3.88 -0.02 -24.11
N GLY A 243 -4.85 -0.59 -23.37
CA GLY A 243 -4.64 -1.29 -22.10
C GLY A 243 -4.67 -0.40 -20.86
N MET A 244 -4.68 0.92 -21.01
CA MET A 244 -4.70 1.86 -19.88
C MET A 244 -6.09 2.45 -19.66
N GLU A 245 -6.43 2.79 -18.41
CA GLU A 245 -7.66 3.52 -18.05
C GLU A 245 -7.47 5.04 -18.09
N VAL A 246 -6.22 5.50 -17.98
CA VAL A 246 -5.85 6.92 -18.00
C VAL A 246 -4.69 7.20 -18.95
N ALA A 247 -4.62 8.41 -19.48
CA ALA A 247 -3.46 8.85 -20.24
C ALA A 247 -2.25 9.00 -19.30
N THR A 248 -1.08 8.51 -19.73
CA THR A 248 0.13 8.49 -18.92
C THR A 248 1.39 8.50 -19.78
N SER A 249 2.49 9.06 -19.26
CA SER A 249 3.79 8.96 -19.93
C SER A 249 4.38 7.55 -19.84
N LEU A 250 4.22 6.90 -18.69
CA LEU A 250 4.66 5.53 -18.44
C LEU A 250 3.47 4.74 -17.85
N GLY A 251 3.06 3.68 -18.56
CA GLY A 251 1.91 2.84 -18.19
C GLY A 251 2.33 1.41 -17.91
N LEU A 252 1.74 0.79 -16.89
CA LEU A 252 1.78 -0.66 -16.69
C LEU A 252 0.36 -1.21 -16.85
N ASP A 253 0.15 -1.94 -17.93
CA ASP A 253 -1.12 -2.56 -18.30
C ASP A 253 -1.35 -3.87 -17.54
N ASN A 254 -2.60 -4.19 -17.26
CA ASN A 254 -2.99 -5.46 -16.62
C ASN A 254 -3.37 -6.56 -17.62
N ASP A 255 -3.77 -6.27 -18.87
CA ASP A 255 -4.16 -7.31 -19.84
C ASP A 255 -2.99 -8.30 -20.06
N GLY A 256 -1.77 -7.78 -20.14
CA GLY A 256 -0.55 -8.58 -20.20
C GLY A 256 0.10 -8.89 -18.84
N ARG A 257 -0.44 -8.36 -17.73
CA ARG A 257 0.14 -8.34 -16.37
C ARG A 257 1.53 -7.70 -16.34
N GLY A 258 1.60 -6.49 -16.88
CA GLY A 258 2.80 -5.68 -17.00
C GLY A 258 3.64 -5.70 -15.74
N GLN A 259 4.93 -5.99 -15.87
CA GLN A 259 5.88 -5.94 -14.76
C GLN A 259 7.00 -4.97 -15.12
N LEU A 260 7.37 -4.07 -14.22
CA LEU A 260 8.48 -3.13 -14.42
C LEU A 260 9.26 -2.90 -13.12
N THR A 261 10.58 -2.88 -13.24
CA THR A 261 11.49 -2.29 -12.25
C THR A 261 11.97 -0.92 -12.74
N LEU A 262 11.64 0.14 -11.99
CA LEU A 262 12.01 1.53 -12.31
C LEU A 262 13.09 2.05 -11.35
N VAL A 263 14.19 2.56 -11.88
CA VAL A 263 15.38 2.92 -11.11
C VAL A 263 15.93 4.27 -11.56
N SER A 264 16.16 5.20 -10.62
CA SER A 264 16.91 6.46 -10.83
C SER A 264 16.49 7.25 -12.08
N SER A 265 15.19 7.27 -12.39
CA SER A 265 14.63 7.78 -13.64
C SER A 265 13.85 9.07 -13.44
N ILE A 266 13.68 9.82 -14.52
CA ILE A 266 12.98 11.10 -14.57
C ILE A 266 11.76 10.96 -15.48
N ILE A 267 10.58 11.29 -14.97
CA ILE A 267 9.37 11.42 -15.78
C ILE A 267 8.91 12.87 -15.69
N GLN A 268 8.84 13.55 -16.83
CA GLN A 268 8.60 14.98 -16.85
C GLN A 268 7.73 15.47 -18.01
N ASN A 269 7.13 16.65 -17.85
CA ASN A 269 6.35 17.31 -18.90
C ASN A 269 5.22 16.44 -19.47
N SER A 270 4.63 15.56 -18.66
CA SER A 270 3.44 14.80 -19.04
C SER A 270 2.21 15.71 -19.14
N ALA A 271 1.40 15.56 -20.18
CA ALA A 271 0.08 16.21 -20.25
C ALA A 271 -0.96 15.58 -19.30
N ALA A 272 -0.68 14.41 -18.76
CA ALA A 272 -1.58 13.64 -17.90
C ALA A 272 -0.82 13.08 -16.68
N TYR A 273 -0.97 11.80 -16.35
CA TYR A 273 -0.17 11.16 -15.29
C TYR A 273 1.28 10.99 -15.73
N ALA A 274 2.23 11.13 -14.80
CA ALA A 274 3.61 10.73 -15.05
C ALA A 274 3.69 9.20 -15.14
N VAL A 275 3.10 8.51 -14.16
CA VAL A 275 3.02 7.05 -14.12
C VAL A 275 1.61 6.61 -13.78
N ALA A 276 1.10 5.59 -14.47
CA ALA A 276 -0.16 4.93 -14.15
C ALA A 276 0.04 3.41 -14.16
N ILE A 277 -0.45 2.74 -13.13
CA ILE A 277 -0.34 1.30 -12.93
C ILE A 277 -1.73 0.73 -12.77
N GLU A 278 -2.09 -0.20 -13.65
CA GLU A 278 -3.40 -0.85 -13.61
C GLU A 278 -3.45 -1.97 -12.55
N VAL A 279 -4.66 -2.23 -12.05
CA VAL A 279 -4.90 -3.26 -11.02
C VAL A 279 -4.50 -4.64 -11.54
N GLY A 280 -3.48 -5.26 -10.92
CA GLY A 280 -2.95 -6.58 -11.28
C GLY A 280 -1.61 -6.56 -12.02
N ALA A 281 -1.17 -5.39 -12.48
CA ALA A 281 0.21 -5.17 -12.91
C ALA A 281 1.18 -5.17 -11.70
N LYS A 282 2.49 -5.21 -11.95
CA LYS A 282 3.55 -5.28 -10.91
C LYS A 282 4.60 -4.20 -11.09
N TRP A 283 4.66 -3.30 -10.14
CA TRP A 283 5.62 -2.22 -10.09
C TRP A 283 6.60 -2.39 -8.93
N ASN A 284 7.88 -2.33 -9.26
CA ASN A 284 8.96 -2.32 -8.30
C ASN A 284 9.80 -1.05 -8.47
N THR A 285 10.24 -0.46 -7.36
CA THR A 285 11.26 0.59 -7.36
C THR A 285 12.46 0.11 -6.55
N GLU A 286 13.67 0.17 -7.13
CA GLU A 286 14.92 -0.20 -6.44
C GLU A 286 15.65 1.04 -5.87
N SER A 287 15.22 2.26 -6.25
CA SER A 287 15.84 3.54 -5.89
C SER A 287 14.81 4.68 -5.96
N PHE A 288 15.24 5.92 -5.70
CA PHE A 288 14.44 7.12 -5.93
C PHE A 288 14.21 7.38 -7.42
N ASN A 289 13.11 8.04 -7.74
CA ASN A 289 12.79 8.55 -9.07
C ASN A 289 12.34 10.02 -8.94
N VAL A 290 12.38 10.77 -10.04
CA VAL A 290 12.00 12.18 -10.07
C VAL A 290 10.79 12.38 -10.98
N TYR A 291 9.73 12.98 -10.45
CA TYR A 291 8.50 13.30 -11.16
C TYR A 291 8.29 14.81 -11.17
N ARG A 292 8.50 15.47 -12.32
CA ARG A 292 8.45 16.94 -12.36
C ARG A 292 7.73 17.53 -13.56
N ASN A 293 7.12 18.71 -13.38
CA ASN A 293 6.40 19.43 -14.45
C ASN A 293 5.30 18.58 -15.13
N ASN A 294 4.73 17.60 -14.43
CA ASN A 294 3.65 16.78 -14.96
C ASN A 294 2.30 17.38 -14.60
N ASN A 295 1.25 17.08 -15.35
CA ASN A 295 -0.11 17.47 -14.98
C ASN A 295 -0.56 16.76 -13.69
N LYS A 296 -0.38 15.43 -13.60
CA LYS A 296 -0.59 14.62 -12.39
C LYS A 296 0.62 13.72 -12.13
N SER A 297 0.86 13.39 -10.86
CA SER A 297 2.02 12.58 -10.47
C SER A 297 1.81 11.09 -10.76
N ILE A 298 1.08 10.36 -9.91
CA ILE A 298 1.02 8.89 -10.00
C ILE A 298 -0.40 8.38 -9.77
N GLN A 299 -0.80 7.36 -10.53
CA GLN A 299 -1.93 6.47 -10.21
C GLN A 299 -1.39 5.06 -9.96
N LEU A 300 -1.79 4.42 -8.86
CA LEU A 300 -1.38 3.07 -8.52
C LEU A 300 -2.46 2.30 -7.73
N PRO A 301 -2.45 0.95 -7.74
CA PRO A 301 -3.32 0.14 -6.88
C PRO A 301 -2.90 0.22 -5.41
N ALA A 302 -3.85 0.15 -4.48
CA ALA A 302 -3.63 0.23 -3.04
C ALA A 302 -2.62 -0.82 -2.52
N SER A 303 -2.62 -2.02 -3.11
CA SER A 303 -1.66 -3.09 -2.85
C SER A 303 -0.20 -2.75 -3.18
N GLN A 304 0.03 -1.69 -3.97
CA GLN A 304 1.35 -1.28 -4.44
C GLN A 304 1.78 0.09 -3.94
N LEU A 305 1.00 0.76 -3.08
CA LEU A 305 1.40 2.06 -2.53
C LEU A 305 2.72 1.97 -1.76
N GLY A 306 2.96 0.85 -1.07
CA GLY A 306 4.23 0.58 -0.37
C GLY A 306 5.43 0.35 -1.30
N SER A 307 5.23 0.16 -2.61
CA SER A 307 6.32 0.05 -3.59
C SER A 307 6.93 1.40 -3.95
N LEU A 308 6.28 2.52 -3.61
CA LEU A 308 6.79 3.85 -3.88
C LEU A 308 7.92 4.19 -2.90
N SER A 309 9.12 4.42 -3.42
CA SER A 309 10.27 4.83 -2.62
C SER A 309 10.02 6.19 -1.95
N SER A 310 10.18 6.26 -0.63
CA SER A 310 10.09 7.49 0.17
C SER A 310 11.17 8.53 -0.16
N LEU A 311 12.18 8.14 -0.93
CA LEU A 311 13.24 9.01 -1.43
C LEU A 311 12.89 9.66 -2.77
N SER A 312 11.76 9.30 -3.40
CA SER A 312 11.35 9.88 -4.68
C SER A 312 11.03 11.36 -4.55
N GLU A 313 11.35 12.14 -5.58
CA GLU A 313 11.17 13.58 -5.61
C GLU A 313 10.01 13.99 -6.52
N PHE A 314 9.19 14.92 -6.05
CA PHE A 314 8.06 15.50 -6.79
C PHE A 314 8.26 17.01 -6.87
N GLN A 315 8.29 17.58 -8.07
CA GLN A 315 8.65 18.99 -8.27
C GLN A 315 7.77 19.66 -9.33
N ASN A 316 7.14 20.78 -9.02
CA ASN A 316 6.39 21.61 -9.97
C ASN A 316 5.32 20.85 -10.78
N ASN A 317 4.71 19.80 -10.22
CA ASN A 317 3.58 19.16 -10.89
C ASN A 317 2.33 20.03 -10.72
N ALA A 318 1.44 20.07 -11.72
CA ALA A 318 0.23 20.89 -11.64
C ALA A 318 -0.70 20.39 -10.51
N GLU A 319 -0.79 19.07 -10.36
CA GLU A 319 -1.46 18.39 -9.25
C GLU A 319 -0.52 17.38 -8.57
N ASN A 320 -0.13 17.67 -7.33
CA ASN A 320 0.66 16.77 -6.47
C ASN A 320 -0.20 15.68 -5.84
N ILE A 321 -0.66 14.74 -6.67
CA ILE A 321 -1.61 13.70 -6.27
C ILE A 321 -1.04 12.32 -6.57
N ILE A 322 -1.17 11.42 -5.59
CA ILE A 322 -1.09 9.98 -5.78
C ILE A 322 -2.51 9.44 -5.69
N ASP A 323 -3.09 9.05 -6.82
CA ASP A 323 -4.37 8.36 -6.83
C ASP A 323 -4.15 6.89 -6.49
N VAL A 324 -4.72 6.47 -5.36
CA VAL A 324 -4.66 5.11 -4.80
C VAL A 324 -5.95 4.39 -5.19
N ILE A 325 -5.88 3.53 -6.19
CA ILE A 325 -7.03 2.78 -6.70
C ILE A 325 -7.29 1.58 -5.79
N GLY A 326 -8.51 1.46 -5.30
CA GLY A 326 -8.97 0.37 -4.45
C GLY A 326 -8.80 -0.97 -5.15
N ASP A 327 -8.07 -1.86 -4.50
CA ASP A 327 -7.85 -3.21 -4.94
C ASP A 327 -7.64 -4.14 -3.73
N ARG A 328 -7.24 -5.38 -4.01
CA ARG A 328 -7.10 -6.42 -3.00
C ARG A 328 -5.67 -6.57 -2.50
N ILE A 329 -5.43 -6.19 -1.25
CA ILE A 329 -4.18 -6.43 -0.53
C ILE A 329 -4.11 -7.89 -0.09
N SER A 330 -3.40 -8.71 -0.86
CA SER A 330 -3.27 -10.16 -0.65
C SER A 330 -1.82 -10.66 -0.75
N THR A 331 -0.87 -9.79 -0.41
CA THR A 331 0.58 -10.06 -0.40
C THR A 331 0.98 -11.09 0.67
N THR A 332 2.12 -11.76 0.45
CA THR A 332 2.70 -12.73 1.41
C THR A 332 3.30 -12.06 2.64
N GLN A 333 3.67 -10.78 2.52
CA GLN A 333 4.16 -9.94 3.62
C GLN A 333 3.15 -8.84 3.93
N GLU A 334 3.25 -8.24 5.11
CA GLU A 334 2.48 -7.06 5.49
C GLU A 334 2.76 -5.93 4.50
N THR A 335 1.70 -5.31 3.96
CA THR A 335 1.82 -4.12 3.11
C THR A 335 1.96 -2.90 4.02
N VAL A 336 3.00 -2.09 3.78
CA VAL A 336 3.29 -0.90 4.60
C VAL A 336 3.04 0.35 3.77
N TRP A 337 2.22 1.26 4.28
CA TRP A 337 1.99 2.58 3.72
C TRP A 337 2.66 3.64 4.60
N SER A 338 3.35 4.57 3.96
CA SER A 338 4.09 5.64 4.62
C SER A 338 4.03 6.91 3.80
N ASP A 339 4.12 8.05 4.48
CA ASP A 339 4.25 9.34 3.82
C ASP A 339 5.64 9.50 3.15
N LEU A 340 5.73 10.36 2.15
CA LEU A 340 6.96 10.68 1.44
C LEU A 340 7.80 11.68 2.26
N TYR A 341 8.76 11.14 3.01
CA TYR A 341 9.60 11.84 4.02
C TYR A 341 10.35 13.11 3.53
N ASN A 342 10.45 13.35 2.22
CA ASN A 342 11.27 14.43 1.63
C ASN A 342 10.61 15.14 0.44
N SER A 343 9.30 15.01 0.24
CA SER A 343 8.65 15.83 -0.79
C SER A 343 8.61 17.29 -0.34
N SER A 344 9.28 18.19 -1.07
CA SER A 344 9.20 19.65 -0.82
C SER A 344 7.80 20.21 -1.07
N GLU A 345 6.90 19.38 -1.60
CA GLU A 345 5.55 19.71 -1.99
C GLU A 345 4.56 18.81 -1.25
N ASN A 346 3.47 19.38 -0.74
CA ASN A 346 2.46 18.65 0.01
C ASN A 346 1.72 17.65 -0.89
N MET A 347 2.10 16.37 -0.83
CA MET A 347 1.52 15.28 -1.61
C MET A 347 0.16 14.85 -1.06
N LYS A 348 -0.83 14.67 -1.95
CA LYS A 348 -2.18 14.21 -1.58
C LYS A 348 -2.40 12.78 -2.02
N TYR A 349 -2.68 11.89 -1.08
CA TYR A 349 -2.99 10.49 -1.34
C TYR A 349 -4.49 10.31 -1.44
N VAL A 350 -5.01 9.99 -2.62
CA VAL A 350 -6.46 10.01 -2.85
C VAL A 350 -6.94 8.59 -3.11
N VAL A 351 -7.72 8.08 -2.16
CA VAL A 351 -8.20 6.70 -2.19
C VAL A 351 -9.53 6.64 -2.94
N LYS A 352 -9.60 5.82 -3.99
CA LYS A 352 -10.79 5.64 -4.82
C LYS A 352 -11.27 4.20 -4.75
N GLY A 353 -12.58 3.99 -4.62
CA GLY A 353 -13.15 2.64 -4.57
C GLY A 353 -12.84 1.88 -3.27
N THR A 354 -13.09 0.57 -3.28
CA THR A 354 -12.96 -0.30 -2.11
C THR A 354 -11.58 -0.96 -2.07
N ILE A 355 -10.91 -0.88 -0.91
CA ILE A 355 -9.69 -1.61 -0.61
C ILE A 355 -10.06 -2.85 0.21
N GLU A 356 -9.74 -4.04 -0.31
CA GLU A 356 -9.94 -5.29 0.41
C GLU A 356 -8.63 -5.78 1.05
N VAL A 357 -8.54 -5.75 2.38
CA VAL A 357 -7.37 -6.22 3.12
C VAL A 357 -7.56 -7.67 3.53
N VAL A 358 -6.78 -8.56 2.90
CA VAL A 358 -6.85 -10.02 3.10
C VAL A 358 -5.64 -10.59 3.81
N SER A 359 -4.51 -9.89 3.79
CA SER A 359 -3.29 -10.26 4.52
C SER A 359 -3.04 -9.31 5.70
N GLY A 360 -2.38 -8.18 5.48
CA GLY A 360 -2.09 -7.20 6.52
C GLY A 360 -1.74 -5.86 5.93
N LEU A 361 -2.32 -4.80 6.48
CA LEU A 361 -2.05 -3.41 6.13
C LEU A 361 -1.51 -2.68 7.36
N ARG A 362 -0.29 -2.15 7.26
CA ARG A 362 0.29 -1.22 8.24
C ARG A 362 0.32 0.18 7.65
N ILE A 363 -0.19 1.15 8.39
CA ILE A 363 -0.13 2.57 8.02
C ILE A 363 0.72 3.28 9.07
N LEU A 364 1.78 3.95 8.61
CA LEU A 364 2.70 4.71 9.46
C LEU A 364 2.18 6.12 9.71
N GLU A 365 2.67 6.73 10.80
CA GLU A 365 2.29 8.06 11.26
C GLU A 365 2.43 9.15 10.19
N GLY A 366 1.61 10.20 10.31
CA GLY A 366 1.62 11.38 9.43
C GLY A 366 0.90 11.22 8.10
N LEU A 367 0.55 10.00 7.68
CA LEU A 367 -0.11 9.79 6.40
C LEU A 367 -1.53 10.39 6.40
N GLU A 368 -1.80 11.26 5.42
CA GLU A 368 -3.09 11.90 5.19
C GLU A 368 -3.75 11.34 3.91
N LEU A 369 -4.84 10.59 4.10
CA LEU A 369 -5.59 9.90 3.06
C LEU A 369 -6.91 10.63 2.77
N TYR A 370 -7.02 11.10 1.53
CA TYR A 370 -8.18 11.76 0.98
C TYR A 370 -9.14 10.72 0.39
N MET A 371 -10.16 10.35 1.14
CA MET A 371 -11.13 9.34 0.77
C MET A 371 -12.12 9.91 -0.26
N ASP A 372 -12.14 9.34 -1.46
CA ASP A 372 -13.09 9.72 -2.50
C ASP A 372 -14.50 9.18 -2.18
N ARG A 373 -15.51 9.69 -2.89
CA ARG A 373 -16.90 9.30 -2.65
C ARG A 373 -17.07 7.78 -2.75
N ASP A 374 -17.81 7.22 -1.79
CA ASP A 374 -18.12 5.79 -1.69
C ASP A 374 -16.90 4.86 -1.60
N SER A 375 -15.71 5.40 -1.31
CA SER A 375 -14.53 4.58 -0.98
C SER A 375 -14.69 3.88 0.38
N GLU A 376 -14.03 2.74 0.54
CA GLU A 376 -14.11 1.89 1.72
C GLU A 376 -12.76 1.22 2.01
N ILE A 377 -12.43 1.05 3.29
CA ILE A 377 -11.36 0.14 3.71
C ILE A 377 -12.02 -1.07 4.39
N ASN A 378 -11.98 -2.22 3.72
CA ASN A 378 -12.59 -3.46 4.19
C ASN A 378 -11.51 -4.43 4.68
N ILE A 379 -11.45 -4.63 6.00
CA ILE A 379 -10.60 -5.64 6.61
C ILE A 379 -11.36 -6.96 6.65
N THR A 380 -11.05 -7.84 5.71
CA THR A 380 -11.71 -9.15 5.58
C THR A 380 -11.39 -10.06 6.77
N GLN A 381 -12.12 -11.17 6.92
CA GLN A 381 -11.92 -12.16 8.00
C GLN A 381 -10.48 -12.68 8.17
N LYS A 382 -9.65 -12.64 7.12
CA LYS A 382 -8.26 -13.13 7.13
C LYS A 382 -7.23 -12.01 7.31
N GLY A 383 -7.63 -10.76 7.07
CA GLY A 383 -6.74 -9.62 7.09
C GLY A 383 -6.59 -9.01 8.48
N TYR A 384 -5.75 -8.00 8.59
CA TYR A 384 -5.70 -7.10 9.74
C TYR A 384 -5.22 -5.70 9.33
N ILE A 385 -5.52 -4.71 10.16
CA ILE A 385 -5.02 -3.34 10.02
C ILE A 385 -4.23 -2.90 11.25
N ILE A 386 -3.10 -2.24 11.05
CA ILE A 386 -2.33 -1.57 12.10
C ILE A 386 -2.06 -0.14 11.63
N ALA A 387 -2.85 0.82 12.12
CA ALA A 387 -2.65 2.24 11.86
C ALA A 387 -2.14 2.91 13.14
N LEU A 388 -0.85 3.28 13.15
CA LEU A 388 -0.16 3.82 14.32
C LEU A 388 0.33 5.24 14.01
N GLY A 389 -0.48 6.23 14.38
CA GLY A 389 -0.11 7.64 14.36
C GLY A 389 0.63 8.07 15.62
N SER A 390 0.91 9.37 15.72
CA SER A 390 1.33 10.01 16.96
C SER A 390 0.55 11.31 17.19
N PRO A 391 0.57 11.89 18.41
CA PRO A 391 -0.10 13.16 18.67
C PRO A 391 0.39 14.31 17.79
N GLN A 392 1.65 14.24 17.33
CA GLN A 392 2.23 15.24 16.43
C GLN A 392 1.89 14.96 14.96
N TYR A 393 1.85 13.67 14.59
CA TYR A 393 1.62 13.22 13.21
C TYR A 393 0.50 12.15 13.20
N PRO A 394 -0.76 12.55 13.42
CA PRO A 394 -1.86 11.60 13.37
C PRO A 394 -2.04 11.09 11.95
N ILE A 395 -2.52 9.85 11.82
CA ILE A 395 -2.99 9.33 10.53
C ILE A 395 -4.39 9.90 10.30
N LYS A 396 -4.68 10.39 9.10
CA LYS A 396 -5.99 10.98 8.82
C LYS A 396 -6.67 10.32 7.64
N PHE A 397 -7.95 10.04 7.80
CA PHE A 397 -8.87 9.64 6.74
C PHE A 397 -9.95 10.71 6.64
N HIS A 398 -10.01 11.44 5.53
CA HIS A 398 -11.00 12.52 5.38
C HIS A 398 -11.36 12.76 3.91
N SER A 399 -12.48 13.42 3.65
CA SER A 399 -12.88 13.84 2.32
C SER A 399 -12.02 15.01 1.81
N ARG A 400 -11.93 15.18 0.48
CA ARG A 400 -11.29 16.36 -0.15
C ARG A 400 -12.04 17.66 0.11
N GLU A 401 -13.36 17.56 0.25
CA GLU A 401 -14.23 18.69 0.49
C GLU A 401 -14.92 18.53 1.83
N PHE A 402 -15.16 19.65 2.52
CA PHE A 402 -16.00 19.64 3.71
C PHE A 402 -17.41 19.18 3.33
N PHE A 403 -17.90 18.17 4.02
CA PHE A 403 -19.23 17.63 3.79
C PHE A 403 -19.95 17.51 5.13
N ASP A 404 -21.21 17.96 5.21
CA ASP A 404 -22.00 17.74 6.42
C ASP A 404 -22.62 16.34 6.39
N GLY A 405 -22.03 15.41 7.16
CA GLY A 405 -22.38 13.99 7.18
C GLY A 405 -21.38 13.09 6.45
N GLY A 406 -21.82 11.90 6.07
CA GLY A 406 -20.98 10.87 5.46
C GLY A 406 -20.75 11.09 3.96
N TYR A 407 -19.48 11.13 3.57
CA TYR A 407 -18.98 11.32 2.20
C TYR A 407 -18.42 10.02 1.60
N TRP A 408 -17.74 9.21 2.41
CA TRP A 408 -17.21 7.88 2.06
C TRP A 408 -17.76 6.83 3.02
N LYS A 409 -17.63 5.53 2.71
CA LYS A 409 -18.35 4.49 3.47
C LYS A 409 -17.82 4.32 4.88
N GLY A 410 -16.50 4.27 5.05
CA GLY A 410 -15.83 4.06 6.33
C GLY A 410 -14.86 2.90 6.33
N ILE A 411 -14.54 2.42 7.54
CA ILE A 411 -13.64 1.28 7.79
C ILE A 411 -14.47 0.12 8.36
N SER A 412 -14.55 -0.99 7.62
CA SER A 412 -15.21 -2.22 8.05
C SER A 412 -14.17 -3.23 8.54
N ILE A 413 -14.39 -3.81 9.73
CA ILE A 413 -13.52 -4.82 10.33
C ILE A 413 -14.31 -6.10 10.51
N MET A 414 -13.96 -7.11 9.71
CA MET A 414 -14.53 -8.45 9.74
C MET A 414 -13.57 -9.48 10.32
N SER A 415 -12.39 -9.05 10.77
CA SER A 415 -11.32 -9.91 11.29
C SER A 415 -11.32 -9.98 12.81
N ASN A 416 -11.12 -11.20 13.34
CA ASN A 416 -10.90 -11.44 14.77
C ASN A 416 -9.41 -11.37 15.18
N ASP A 417 -8.53 -10.94 14.27
CA ASP A 417 -7.10 -10.82 14.55
C ASP A 417 -6.84 -9.74 15.63
N MET A 418 -6.07 -10.11 16.65
CA MET A 418 -5.70 -9.22 17.76
C MET A 418 -4.77 -8.08 17.35
N LYS A 419 -4.22 -8.12 16.13
CA LYS A 419 -3.41 -7.04 15.56
C LYS A 419 -4.22 -5.82 15.18
N ASN A 420 -5.52 -5.95 14.92
CA ASN A 420 -6.38 -4.83 14.54
C ASN A 420 -6.26 -3.66 15.53
N GLU A 421 -5.69 -2.56 15.07
CA GLU A 421 -5.33 -1.43 15.91
C GLU A 421 -5.42 -0.11 15.13
N LEU A 422 -6.11 0.85 15.73
CA LEU A 422 -6.17 2.25 15.31
C LEU A 422 -5.73 3.11 16.50
N ASP A 423 -4.57 3.72 16.40
CA ASP A 423 -3.98 4.58 17.44
C ASP A 423 -3.58 5.93 16.82
N ASN A 424 -3.99 7.04 17.46
CA ASN A 424 -3.77 8.39 16.95
C ASN A 424 -4.25 8.57 15.50
N VAL A 425 -5.47 8.10 15.25
CA VAL A 425 -6.15 8.18 13.95
C VAL A 425 -7.26 9.23 14.00
N GLU A 426 -7.41 10.02 12.95
CA GLU A 426 -8.56 10.89 12.74
C GLU A 426 -9.40 10.42 11.56
N ILE A 427 -10.67 10.12 11.80
CA ILE A 427 -11.63 9.67 10.78
C ILE A 427 -12.71 10.73 10.66
N HIS A 428 -12.77 11.37 9.49
CA HIS A 428 -13.72 12.45 9.21
C HIS A 428 -14.67 12.04 8.08
N ASN A 429 -15.95 12.41 8.22
CA ASN A 429 -16.95 12.34 7.16
C ASN A 429 -17.14 10.95 6.53
N ALA A 430 -17.01 9.89 7.33
CA ALA A 430 -17.31 8.51 6.92
C ALA A 430 -18.81 8.19 7.08
N GLY A 431 -19.23 6.95 6.82
CA GLY A 431 -20.61 6.51 7.02
C GLY A 431 -21.62 7.05 6.00
N SER A 432 -21.22 7.22 4.72
CA SER A 432 -22.16 7.62 3.65
C SER A 432 -23.28 6.58 3.43
N GLU A 433 -22.95 5.30 3.59
CA GLU A 433 -23.84 4.16 3.44
C GLU A 433 -23.50 3.02 4.43
N ILE A 434 -24.27 1.93 4.36
CA ILE A 434 -24.02 0.73 5.17
C ILE A 434 -22.93 -0.07 4.46
N MET A 435 -21.79 -0.29 5.13
CA MET A 435 -20.72 -1.15 4.59
C MET A 435 -21.17 -2.61 4.57
N ASP A 436 -20.67 -3.37 3.60
CA ASP A 436 -21.03 -4.77 3.40
C ASP A 436 -20.79 -5.60 4.66
N GLY A 437 -21.77 -6.42 5.06
CA GLY A 437 -21.69 -7.26 6.26
C GLY A 437 -22.06 -6.55 7.58
N LEU A 438 -22.44 -5.27 7.55
CA LEU A 438 -22.95 -4.54 8.71
C LEU A 438 -24.43 -4.15 8.56
N GLN A 439 -25.05 -3.68 9.65
CA GLN A 439 -26.47 -3.28 9.67
C GLN A 439 -26.72 -1.77 9.73
N ASN A 440 -25.70 -0.96 10.03
CA ASN A 440 -25.86 0.48 10.26
C ASN A 440 -24.79 1.29 9.53
N LYS A 441 -25.15 2.50 9.10
CA LYS A 441 -24.18 3.50 8.65
C LYS A 441 -23.25 3.85 9.82
N THR A 442 -21.95 3.77 9.61
CA THR A 442 -20.96 3.98 10.68
C THR A 442 -19.62 4.41 10.09
N ALA A 443 -18.81 5.16 10.85
CA ALA A 443 -17.46 5.46 10.41
C ALA A 443 -16.52 4.27 10.58
N VAL A 444 -16.65 3.56 11.70
CA VAL A 444 -15.93 2.30 11.97
C VAL A 444 -16.95 1.24 12.38
N GLY A 445 -16.90 0.07 11.74
CA GLY A 445 -17.83 -1.02 12.00
C GLY A 445 -17.16 -2.35 12.23
N LEU A 446 -17.60 -3.10 13.24
CA LEU A 446 -17.09 -4.42 13.58
C LEU A 446 -18.16 -5.49 13.35
N GLY A 447 -17.87 -6.45 12.48
CA GLY A 447 -18.79 -7.54 12.13
C GLY A 447 -18.91 -8.62 13.21
N GLY A 448 -20.12 -8.82 13.71
CA GLY A 448 -20.39 -9.67 14.87
C GLY A 448 -20.32 -11.16 14.58
N ALA A 449 -20.81 -11.57 13.39
CA ALA A 449 -20.75 -12.96 12.93
C ALA A 449 -19.32 -13.51 12.78
N ASN A 450 -18.34 -12.62 12.69
CA ASN A 450 -16.93 -12.94 12.51
C ASN A 450 -16.10 -12.78 13.78
N GLU A 451 -16.75 -12.46 14.92
CA GLU A 451 -16.09 -12.17 16.19
C GLU A 451 -15.02 -11.07 16.04
N ALA A 452 -15.31 -10.05 15.23
CA ALA A 452 -14.33 -9.03 14.87
C ALA A 452 -13.78 -8.31 16.10
N LYS A 453 -12.48 -8.00 16.08
CA LYS A 453 -11.75 -7.41 17.21
C LYS A 453 -11.06 -6.12 16.81
N LEU A 454 -11.07 -5.12 17.70
CA LEU A 454 -10.36 -3.85 17.50
C LEU A 454 -9.81 -3.30 18.80
N LYS A 455 -8.57 -2.79 18.76
CA LYS A 455 -8.05 -1.79 19.71
C LYS A 455 -8.17 -0.41 19.08
N LEU A 456 -8.80 0.53 19.77
CA LEU A 456 -8.95 1.90 19.28
C LEU A 456 -8.65 2.88 20.41
N PHE A 457 -7.62 3.70 20.29
CA PHE A 457 -7.29 4.68 21.34
C PHE A 457 -6.70 5.98 20.79
N SER A 458 -6.78 7.05 21.59
CA SER A 458 -6.21 8.38 21.30
C SER A 458 -6.61 8.95 19.92
N SER A 459 -7.85 8.69 19.49
CA SER A 459 -8.31 8.90 18.12
C SER A 459 -9.54 9.82 18.06
N LYS A 460 -9.90 10.30 16.86
CA LYS A 460 -11.06 11.17 16.62
C LYS A 460 -11.96 10.58 15.55
N ILE A 461 -13.26 10.64 15.78
CA ILE A 461 -14.29 10.25 14.80
C ILE A 461 -15.30 11.39 14.69
N VAL A 462 -15.29 12.06 13.54
CA VAL A 462 -15.99 13.34 13.35
C VAL A 462 -16.90 13.29 12.12
N GLY A 463 -18.13 13.79 12.27
CA GLY A 463 -19.00 14.05 11.13
C GLY A 463 -19.50 12.82 10.39
N SER A 464 -19.54 11.64 11.03
CA SER A 464 -20.08 10.42 10.42
C SER A 464 -21.53 10.62 9.96
N GLY A 465 -21.88 10.10 8.79
CA GLY A 465 -23.26 10.05 8.29
C GLY A 465 -24.19 9.12 9.08
N GLY A 466 -23.63 8.32 9.99
CA GLY A 466 -24.37 7.50 10.94
C GLY A 466 -23.65 7.47 12.29
N ASN A 467 -23.42 6.27 12.82
CA ASN A 467 -22.72 6.10 14.09
C ASN A 467 -21.24 6.47 13.97
N GLY A 468 -20.61 6.86 15.08
CA GLY A 468 -19.15 6.93 15.14
C GLY A 468 -18.56 5.52 15.04
N ILE A 469 -18.90 4.66 15.99
CA ILE A 469 -18.55 3.23 15.98
C ILE A 469 -19.82 2.37 16.09
N TYR A 470 -19.84 1.28 15.34
CA TYR A 470 -20.85 0.23 15.44
C TYR A 470 -20.20 -1.12 15.75
N VAL A 471 -20.49 -1.67 16.93
CA VAL A 471 -20.00 -2.97 17.41
C VAL A 471 -21.17 -3.95 17.44
N GLU A 472 -21.24 -4.84 16.44
CA GLU A 472 -22.30 -5.84 16.38
C GLU A 472 -22.20 -6.86 17.52
N ASN A 473 -23.32 -7.53 17.80
CA ASN A 473 -23.33 -8.62 18.76
C ASN A 473 -22.40 -9.75 18.30
N GLY A 474 -21.42 -10.12 19.14
CA GLY A 474 -20.35 -11.08 18.81
C GLY A 474 -18.99 -10.42 18.56
N ALA A 475 -18.96 -9.14 18.16
CA ALA A 475 -17.72 -8.39 18.01
C ALA A 475 -17.23 -7.83 19.35
N GLU A 476 -15.93 -7.49 19.42
CA GLU A 476 -15.26 -7.04 20.64
C GLU A 476 -14.41 -5.79 20.42
N LEU A 477 -14.66 -4.75 21.22
CA LEU A 477 -13.66 -3.70 21.46
C LEU A 477 -12.68 -4.24 22.51
N VAL A 478 -11.52 -4.68 22.05
CA VAL A 478 -10.45 -5.22 22.91
C VAL A 478 -9.97 -4.14 23.88
N ARG A 479 -9.80 -2.92 23.36
CA ARG A 479 -9.45 -1.71 24.11
C ARG A 479 -10.13 -0.51 23.47
N ILE A 480 -10.66 0.39 24.30
CA ILE A 480 -11.13 1.71 23.87
C ILE A 480 -10.78 2.75 24.94
N ASP A 481 -10.14 3.86 24.55
CA ASP A 481 -9.82 4.98 25.46
C ASP A 481 -9.49 6.25 24.68
N GLU A 482 -9.62 7.42 25.30
CA GLU A 482 -9.24 8.71 24.72
C GLU A 482 -9.81 9.00 23.31
N ILE A 483 -11.08 8.65 23.08
CA ILE A 483 -11.74 8.88 21.79
C ILE A 483 -12.62 10.13 21.82
N ARG A 484 -12.46 10.98 20.81
CA ARG A 484 -13.34 12.13 20.59
C ARG A 484 -14.36 11.84 19.51
N PHE A 485 -15.64 11.82 19.88
CA PHE A 485 -16.78 11.68 18.97
C PHE A 485 -17.49 13.02 18.82
N HIS A 486 -17.34 13.65 17.67
CA HIS A 486 -17.91 14.97 17.41
C HIS A 486 -18.84 14.96 16.19
N GLU A 487 -20.02 15.56 16.32
CA GLU A 487 -20.93 15.87 15.19
C GLU A 487 -21.33 14.66 14.32
N ASN A 488 -21.29 13.43 14.87
CA ASN A 488 -21.77 12.24 14.16
C ASN A 488 -23.31 12.26 14.09
N LYS A 489 -23.92 11.99 12.93
CA LYS A 489 -25.39 12.07 12.77
C LYS A 489 -26.12 11.03 13.62
N GLY A 490 -25.49 9.89 13.94
CA GLY A 490 -26.00 8.84 14.81
C GLY A 490 -25.42 8.87 16.22
N SER A 491 -25.44 7.71 16.88
CA SER A 491 -24.83 7.54 18.20
C SER A 491 -23.31 7.58 18.10
N ALA A 492 -22.64 8.18 19.08
CA ALA A 492 -21.17 8.15 19.12
C ALA A 492 -20.63 6.71 19.10
N ILE A 493 -21.22 5.85 19.94
CA ILE A 493 -20.96 4.40 19.90
C ILE A 493 -22.28 3.65 19.98
N SER A 494 -22.43 2.63 19.16
CA SER A 494 -23.49 1.62 19.24
C SER A 494 -22.87 0.26 19.53
N MET A 495 -23.33 -0.44 20.56
CA MET A 495 -22.76 -1.73 20.96
C MET A 495 -23.76 -2.65 21.65
N ALA A 496 -23.44 -3.94 21.72
CA ALA A 496 -24.16 -4.91 22.54
C ALA A 496 -23.84 -4.75 24.05
N ALA A 497 -24.75 -5.20 24.91
CA ALA A 497 -24.66 -5.06 26.37
C ALA A 497 -23.34 -5.60 26.97
N ASN A 498 -22.83 -6.74 26.47
CA ASN A 498 -21.57 -7.33 26.94
C ASN A 498 -20.33 -6.43 26.71
N GLN A 499 -20.40 -5.50 25.76
CA GLN A 499 -19.28 -4.62 25.43
C GLN A 499 -19.21 -3.37 26.31
N VAL A 500 -20.30 -2.99 26.99
CA VAL A 500 -20.37 -1.75 27.78
C VAL A 500 -19.30 -1.72 28.89
N LYS A 501 -18.95 -2.87 29.46
CA LYS A 501 -17.90 -2.99 30.49
C LYS A 501 -16.52 -2.54 30.02
N LYS A 502 -16.26 -2.54 28.71
CA LYS A 502 -15.00 -2.09 28.12
C LYS A 502 -14.77 -0.59 28.31
N LEU A 503 -15.82 0.16 28.66
CA LEU A 503 -15.75 1.58 28.93
C LEU A 503 -15.31 1.91 30.36
N ASN A 504 -15.17 0.92 31.25
CA ASN A 504 -14.72 1.15 32.63
C ASN A 504 -13.34 1.82 32.70
N ASP A 505 -12.47 1.52 31.73
CA ASP A 505 -11.12 2.06 31.66
C ASP A 505 -10.99 3.21 30.64
N ALA A 506 -12.10 3.61 30.00
CA ALA A 506 -12.13 4.62 28.93
C ALA A 506 -12.38 6.03 29.51
N THR A 507 -11.35 6.61 30.13
CA THR A 507 -11.49 7.85 30.92
C THR A 507 -11.43 9.13 30.07
N GLY A 508 -10.79 9.09 28.91
CA GLY A 508 -10.58 10.26 28.03
C GLY A 508 -11.65 10.48 26.96
N MET A 509 -12.86 9.95 27.13
CA MET A 509 -13.89 9.96 26.09
C MET A 509 -14.63 11.30 26.00
N GLU A 510 -14.84 11.82 24.79
CA GLU A 510 -15.63 13.02 24.52
C GLU A 510 -16.81 12.72 23.59
N PHE A 511 -18.00 13.24 23.93
CA PHE A 511 -19.25 13.03 23.21
C PHE A 511 -19.95 14.37 22.96
N ILE A 512 -19.66 15.02 21.82
CA ILE A 512 -20.14 16.38 21.53
C ILE A 512 -20.91 16.39 20.20
N GLY A 513 -22.09 17.00 20.16
CA GLY A 513 -22.84 17.21 18.90
C GLY A 513 -23.31 15.95 18.16
N ASN A 514 -23.17 14.76 18.75
CA ASN A 514 -23.64 13.53 18.11
C ASN A 514 -25.16 13.44 18.18
N GLY A 515 -25.77 12.71 17.23
CA GLY A 515 -27.20 12.37 17.26
C GLY A 515 -27.62 11.74 18.60
N HIS A 516 -26.72 10.94 19.19
CA HIS A 516 -26.75 10.63 20.61
C HIS A 516 -25.36 10.77 21.24
N ASN A 517 -25.22 11.74 22.16
CA ASN A 517 -24.00 11.93 22.95
C ASN A 517 -23.89 10.85 24.02
N GLY A 518 -23.29 9.73 23.64
CA GLY A 518 -23.00 8.63 24.54
C GLY A 518 -23.09 7.29 23.84
N VAL A 519 -23.57 6.28 24.56
CA VAL A 519 -23.52 4.88 24.14
C VAL A 519 -24.93 4.36 23.89
N GLU A 520 -25.19 3.92 22.67
CA GLU A 520 -26.38 3.15 22.35
C GLU A 520 -26.17 1.67 22.63
N ILE A 521 -27.09 1.10 23.40
CA ILE A 521 -27.16 -0.32 23.73
C ILE A 521 -28.23 -0.95 22.85
N LEU A 522 -27.78 -1.76 21.90
CA LEU A 522 -28.62 -2.50 20.98
C LEU A 522 -29.36 -3.63 21.71
N GLY A 523 -30.45 -4.12 21.11
CA GLY A 523 -31.21 -5.25 21.64
C GLY A 523 -30.33 -6.47 21.85
N SER A 524 -30.01 -6.78 23.11
CA SER A 524 -29.04 -7.80 23.49
C SER A 524 -29.22 -8.21 24.95
N ALA A 525 -28.63 -9.35 25.31
CA ALA A 525 -28.55 -9.80 26.69
C ALA A 525 -27.13 -9.56 27.24
N LEU A 526 -27.05 -9.06 28.48
CA LEU A 526 -25.85 -9.16 29.29
C LEU A 526 -25.77 -10.60 29.82
N PHE A 527 -24.78 -11.35 29.37
CA PHE A 527 -24.58 -12.74 29.77
C PHE A 527 -23.10 -13.07 29.90
N GLU A 528 -22.62 -13.04 31.15
CA GLU A 528 -21.30 -13.54 31.54
C GLU A 528 -21.46 -14.46 32.75
N PRO A 529 -21.53 -15.79 32.54
CA PRO A 529 -21.80 -16.74 33.62
C PRO A 529 -20.84 -16.56 34.80
N ASN A 530 -21.41 -16.41 36.00
CA ASN A 530 -20.67 -16.26 37.26
C ASN A 530 -19.79 -15.00 37.38
N VAL A 531 -19.98 -14.01 36.49
CA VAL A 531 -19.24 -12.74 36.55
C VAL A 531 -20.22 -11.60 36.83
N GLU A 532 -19.88 -10.76 37.80
CA GLU A 532 -20.54 -9.46 38.00
C GLU A 532 -19.87 -8.44 37.07
N THR A 533 -20.67 -7.84 36.19
CA THR A 533 -20.23 -6.81 35.27
C THR A 533 -20.55 -5.44 35.87
N THR A 534 -19.56 -4.54 35.88
CA THR A 534 -19.77 -3.14 36.27
C THR A 534 -19.92 -2.26 35.03
N TRP A 535 -20.93 -1.39 35.01
CA TRP A 535 -21.12 -0.36 34.00
C TRP A 535 -20.87 1.03 34.60
N PRO A 536 -20.06 1.89 33.96
CA PRO A 536 -19.68 3.17 34.50
C PRO A 536 -20.78 4.21 34.32
N ALA A 537 -20.71 5.32 35.06
CA ALA A 537 -21.37 6.55 34.63
C ALA A 537 -20.55 7.16 33.49
N LEU A 538 -21.21 7.63 32.44
CA LEU A 538 -20.53 8.31 31.34
C LEU A 538 -20.25 9.77 31.75
N HIS A 539 -19.09 10.28 31.36
CA HIS A 539 -18.63 11.63 31.71
C HIS A 539 -19.26 12.71 30.79
N PHE A 540 -19.14 13.98 31.20
CA PHE A 540 -19.53 15.15 30.39
C PHE A 540 -21.00 15.18 29.93
N GLY A 541 -21.91 14.59 30.72
CA GLY A 541 -23.35 14.59 30.43
C GLY A 541 -23.77 13.56 29.37
N ALA A 542 -22.85 12.68 28.95
CA ALA A 542 -23.19 11.57 28.08
C ALA A 542 -24.13 10.57 28.78
N THR A 543 -24.99 9.91 28.00
CA THR A 543 -25.97 8.94 28.55
C THR A 543 -25.98 7.64 27.76
N TYR A 544 -26.55 6.60 28.37
CA TYR A 544 -26.88 5.37 27.64
C TYR A 544 -28.22 5.55 26.91
N LEU A 545 -28.32 5.10 25.66
CA LEU A 545 -29.56 4.98 24.90
C LEU A 545 -29.88 3.50 24.71
N VAL A 546 -30.93 2.99 25.35
CA VAL A 546 -31.36 1.60 25.21
C VAL A 546 -32.36 1.55 24.05
N SER A 547 -31.88 1.17 22.86
CA SER A 547 -32.66 1.17 21.62
C SER A 547 -33.30 -0.18 21.29
N GLY A 548 -32.84 -1.26 21.93
CA GLY A 548 -33.52 -2.56 21.96
C GLY A 548 -33.83 -3.03 23.39
N ASN A 549 -34.60 -4.11 23.53
CA ASN A 549 -34.85 -4.67 24.86
C ASN A 549 -33.54 -5.15 25.48
N LEU A 550 -33.31 -4.76 26.74
CA LEU A 550 -32.10 -5.08 27.49
C LEU A 550 -32.42 -6.17 28.51
N GLY A 551 -31.83 -7.35 28.33
CA GLY A 551 -31.95 -8.47 29.27
C GLY A 551 -30.68 -8.64 30.10
N ILE A 552 -30.83 -8.75 31.41
CA ILE A 552 -29.73 -8.99 32.36
C ILE A 552 -29.82 -10.44 32.83
N GLN A 553 -28.91 -11.29 32.35
CA GLN A 553 -28.85 -12.72 32.66
C GLN A 553 -27.63 -13.10 33.51
N SER A 554 -26.77 -12.13 33.83
CA SER A 554 -25.69 -12.21 34.81
C SER A 554 -25.74 -11.02 35.78
N GLY A 555 -24.78 -10.91 36.71
CA GLY A 555 -24.77 -9.79 37.64
C GLY A 555 -24.44 -8.47 36.95
N LEU A 556 -25.28 -7.45 37.09
CA LEU A 556 -25.00 -6.09 36.64
C LEU A 556 -24.92 -5.13 37.82
N LYS A 557 -23.79 -4.44 37.96
CA LYS A 557 -23.61 -3.31 38.86
C LYS A 557 -23.49 -2.01 38.06
N ILE A 558 -24.30 -1.01 38.40
CA ILE A 558 -24.29 0.31 37.76
C ILE A 558 -23.69 1.31 38.73
N LEU A 559 -22.69 2.07 38.28
CA LEU A 559 -22.04 3.10 39.10
C LEU A 559 -22.91 4.37 39.24
N PRO A 560 -22.79 5.10 40.37
CA PRO A 560 -23.55 6.33 40.63
C PRO A 560 -23.44 7.37 39.51
N GLY A 561 -24.55 8.03 39.18
CA GLY A 561 -24.61 9.10 38.17
C GLY A 561 -24.92 8.61 36.75
N ALA A 562 -25.01 7.30 36.51
CA ALA A 562 -25.37 6.78 35.20
C ALA A 562 -26.82 7.13 34.81
N VAL A 563 -27.02 7.51 33.55
CA VAL A 563 -28.34 7.86 32.99
C VAL A 563 -28.65 6.95 31.80
N PHE A 564 -29.79 6.27 31.86
CA PHE A 564 -30.32 5.39 30.82
C PHE A 564 -31.59 5.98 30.23
N LYS A 565 -31.57 6.24 28.92
CA LYS A 565 -32.71 6.69 28.12
C LYS A 565 -33.23 5.51 27.32
N PHE A 566 -34.47 5.09 27.54
CA PHE A 566 -35.09 4.00 26.80
C PHE A 566 -35.82 4.54 25.59
N ALA A 567 -35.55 3.97 24.42
CA ALA A 567 -36.38 4.20 23.25
C ALA A 567 -37.82 3.70 23.50
N GLU A 568 -38.73 4.12 22.63
CA GLU A 568 -40.15 3.80 22.78
C GLU A 568 -40.37 2.29 22.87
N ASP A 569 -41.27 1.86 23.77
CA ASP A 569 -41.63 0.45 24.00
C ASP A 569 -40.48 -0.47 24.45
N LYS A 570 -39.30 0.05 24.78
CA LYS A 570 -38.19 -0.79 25.25
C LYS A 570 -38.33 -1.11 26.73
N MET A 571 -37.76 -2.24 27.11
CA MET A 571 -37.83 -2.80 28.46
C MET A 571 -36.44 -3.11 29.00
N PHE A 572 -36.31 -3.00 30.32
CA PHE A 572 -35.18 -3.53 31.07
C PHE A 572 -35.66 -4.76 31.85
N GLY A 573 -35.14 -5.95 31.54
CA GLY A 573 -35.49 -7.19 32.23
C GLY A 573 -34.32 -7.75 33.01
N VAL A 574 -34.50 -8.02 34.31
CA VAL A 574 -33.57 -8.82 35.11
C VAL A 574 -34.08 -10.26 35.10
N PHE A 575 -33.45 -11.13 34.33
CA PHE A 575 -33.85 -12.51 34.11
C PHE A 575 -33.31 -13.46 35.18
N PRO A 576 -33.77 -14.73 35.22
CA PRO A 576 -33.27 -15.73 36.15
C PRO A 576 -31.74 -15.83 36.10
N TYR A 577 -31.12 -16.05 37.26
CA TYR A 577 -29.66 -16.05 37.48
C TYR A 577 -28.95 -14.69 37.35
N GLY A 578 -29.61 -13.69 36.74
CA GLY A 578 -29.16 -12.31 36.72
C GLY A 578 -29.52 -11.55 38.00
N TYR A 579 -28.87 -10.40 38.21
CA TYR A 579 -29.27 -9.44 39.25
C TYR A 579 -28.84 -8.03 38.89
N LEU A 580 -29.50 -7.04 39.49
CA LEU A 580 -29.21 -5.62 39.30
C LEU A 580 -28.80 -4.95 40.62
N ILE A 581 -27.59 -4.42 40.69
CA ILE A 581 -27.13 -3.51 41.75
C ILE A 581 -27.05 -2.09 41.16
N ALA A 582 -28.08 -1.29 41.37
CA ALA A 582 -28.12 0.12 41.01
C ALA A 582 -28.13 0.97 42.29
N GLN A 583 -26.95 1.32 42.78
CA GLN A 583 -26.78 2.13 44.00
C GLN A 583 -26.14 3.47 43.66
N GLY A 584 -26.96 4.50 43.55
CA GLY A 584 -26.52 5.88 43.40
C GLY A 584 -26.16 6.53 44.73
N THR A 585 -26.04 7.86 44.71
CA THR A 585 -25.92 8.69 45.91
C THR A 585 -26.92 9.85 45.83
N PRO A 586 -27.18 10.61 46.92
CA PRO A 586 -28.06 11.78 46.86
C PRO A 586 -27.70 12.78 45.76
N ASN A 587 -26.40 12.93 45.47
CA ASN A 587 -25.89 13.88 44.48
C ASN A 587 -25.71 13.25 43.09
N ASN A 588 -25.44 11.93 43.03
CA ASN A 588 -25.21 11.20 41.79
C ASN A 588 -26.19 10.02 41.71
N LYS A 589 -27.45 10.33 41.46
CA LYS A 589 -28.50 9.32 41.29
C LYS A 589 -28.31 8.54 40.00
N ILE A 590 -28.80 7.29 39.97
CA ILE A 590 -28.89 6.51 38.73
C ILE A 590 -30.29 6.74 38.15
N VAL A 591 -30.38 7.12 36.88
CA VAL A 591 -31.65 7.52 36.26
C VAL A 591 -32.01 6.55 35.14
N PHE A 592 -33.22 5.99 35.18
CA PHE A 592 -33.86 5.23 34.11
C PHE A 592 -35.06 6.04 33.62
N THR A 593 -35.04 6.50 32.38
CA THR A 593 -36.06 7.40 31.84
C THR A 593 -36.41 7.07 30.40
N GLY A 594 -37.59 7.47 29.93
CA GLY A 594 -37.88 7.49 28.49
C GLY A 594 -36.95 8.46 27.76
N ALA A 595 -36.59 8.14 26.50
CA ALA A 595 -35.84 9.04 25.64
C ALA A 595 -36.62 10.32 25.31
N THR A 596 -37.96 10.25 25.36
CA THR A 596 -38.86 11.39 25.38
C THR A 596 -39.60 11.44 26.73
N ALA A 597 -39.77 12.65 27.27
CA ALA A 597 -40.50 12.91 28.51
C ALA A 597 -42.04 12.81 28.30
N SER A 598 -42.53 11.62 27.99
CA SER A 598 -43.96 11.31 27.81
C SER A 598 -44.36 10.20 28.77
N LYS A 599 -45.52 10.32 29.42
CA LYS A 599 -45.99 9.26 30.34
C LYS A 599 -46.11 7.93 29.61
N GLY A 600 -45.53 6.88 30.18
CA GLY A 600 -45.52 5.56 29.55
C GLY A 600 -44.85 5.58 28.19
N PHE A 601 -43.69 6.21 28.04
CA PHE A 601 -42.93 6.18 26.80
C PHE A 601 -42.27 4.80 26.57
N TRP A 602 -41.86 4.14 27.65
CA TRP A 602 -41.19 2.84 27.62
C TRP A 602 -41.84 1.86 28.61
N ASN A 603 -41.48 0.58 28.52
CA ASN A 603 -42.21 -0.51 29.18
C ASN A 603 -41.83 -0.75 30.65
N GLY A 604 -40.80 -0.10 31.17
CA GLY A 604 -40.39 -0.22 32.56
C GLY A 604 -39.38 -1.33 32.83
N ILE A 605 -39.17 -1.61 34.12
CA ILE A 605 -38.20 -2.56 34.65
C ILE A 605 -38.92 -3.80 35.17
N ARG A 606 -38.62 -4.97 34.60
CA ARG A 606 -39.11 -6.26 35.11
C ARG A 606 -38.04 -6.95 35.93
N ILE A 607 -38.38 -7.35 37.15
CA ILE A 607 -37.52 -8.18 38.01
C ILE A 607 -38.07 -9.60 38.02
N GLN A 608 -37.37 -10.46 37.28
CA GLN A 608 -37.62 -11.89 37.11
C GLN A 608 -36.45 -12.70 37.71
N SER A 609 -36.05 -12.33 38.93
CA SER A 609 -34.93 -12.94 39.66
C SER A 609 -35.18 -12.85 41.17
N ASP A 610 -34.91 -13.94 41.89
CA ASP A 610 -35.06 -14.08 43.34
C ASP A 610 -33.84 -13.55 44.12
N SER A 611 -32.80 -13.12 43.40
CA SER A 611 -31.53 -12.67 43.98
C SER A 611 -31.72 -11.51 44.95
N ALA A 612 -31.21 -11.69 46.18
CA ALA A 612 -31.15 -10.62 47.18
C ALA A 612 -30.24 -9.45 46.78
N LYS A 613 -29.46 -9.60 45.69
CA LYS A 613 -28.62 -8.53 45.13
C LYS A 613 -29.38 -7.58 44.21
N ASN A 614 -30.66 -7.82 43.92
CA ASN A 614 -31.50 -6.86 43.23
C ASN A 614 -31.74 -5.65 44.14
N ILE A 615 -30.94 -4.60 43.96
CA ILE A 615 -30.90 -3.41 44.80
C ILE A 615 -31.04 -2.17 43.91
N MET A 616 -31.99 -1.31 44.27
CA MET A 616 -32.16 0.02 43.70
C MET A 616 -32.12 1.06 44.83
N GLU A 617 -31.05 1.84 44.93
CA GLU A 617 -30.90 2.87 45.95
C GLU A 617 -30.47 4.19 45.33
N TYR A 618 -31.11 5.31 45.71
CA TYR A 618 -30.90 6.61 45.05
C TYR A 618 -31.05 6.53 43.53
N THR A 619 -32.13 5.86 43.09
CA THR A 619 -32.49 5.71 41.67
C THR A 619 -33.69 6.55 41.30
N GLU A 620 -33.85 6.85 40.01
CA GLU A 620 -35.07 7.44 39.46
C GLU A 620 -35.59 6.59 38.30
N VAL A 621 -36.88 6.23 38.34
CA VAL A 621 -37.57 5.53 37.24
C VAL A 621 -38.67 6.45 36.73
N LEU A 622 -38.48 7.00 35.54
CA LEU A 622 -39.30 8.08 35.00
C LEU A 622 -39.97 7.66 33.68
N TYR A 623 -41.19 8.13 33.44
CA TYR A 623 -41.89 8.01 32.15
C TYR A 623 -42.13 6.55 31.68
N ALA A 624 -42.21 5.61 32.61
CA ALA A 624 -42.34 4.18 32.34
C ALA A 624 -43.81 3.69 32.36
N GLY A 625 -44.00 2.41 32.04
CA GLY A 625 -45.29 1.72 32.10
C GLY A 625 -46.20 2.02 30.92
N LYS A 626 -45.70 1.84 29.68
CA LYS A 626 -46.49 2.01 28.45
C LYS A 626 -47.58 0.95 28.30
N THR A 627 -47.18 -0.31 28.18
CA THR A 627 -48.09 -1.45 28.01
C THR A 627 -48.09 -2.36 29.24
N GLU A 628 -48.96 -3.37 29.22
CA GLU A 628 -48.94 -4.43 30.22
C GLU A 628 -47.57 -5.13 30.22
N MET A 629 -46.97 -5.28 31.39
CA MET A 629 -45.67 -5.91 31.56
C MET A 629 -45.81 -7.44 31.53
N PRO A 630 -45.13 -8.14 30.60
CA PRO A 630 -45.16 -9.60 30.51
C PRO A 630 -44.73 -10.24 31.83
N GLY A 631 -45.44 -11.30 32.25
CA GLY A 631 -45.19 -12.00 33.52
C GLY A 631 -45.62 -11.24 34.77
N VAL A 632 -46.09 -10.00 34.65
CA VAL A 632 -46.66 -9.23 35.77
C VAL A 632 -48.15 -8.93 35.55
N SER A 633 -48.58 -8.90 34.29
CA SER A 633 -49.98 -8.67 33.90
C SER A 633 -50.56 -7.35 34.44
N LYS A 634 -49.70 -6.34 34.58
CA LYS A 634 -50.03 -4.98 35.00
C LYS A 634 -49.26 -3.97 34.16
N ILE A 635 -49.86 -2.82 33.89
CA ILE A 635 -49.15 -1.65 33.37
C ILE A 635 -48.41 -1.01 34.55
N THR A 636 -47.08 -1.06 34.58
CA THR A 636 -46.28 -0.63 35.75
C THR A 636 -44.90 -0.10 35.34
N SER A 637 -44.32 0.77 36.17
CA SER A 637 -42.94 1.26 35.98
C SER A 637 -41.91 0.22 36.41
N ILE A 638 -42.17 -0.47 37.52
CA ILE A 638 -41.39 -1.61 38.01
C ILE A 638 -42.34 -2.77 38.30
N GLY A 639 -42.03 -3.96 37.79
CA GLY A 639 -42.83 -5.16 38.02
C GLY A 639 -42.01 -6.28 38.63
N LEU A 640 -42.52 -6.89 39.70
CA LEU A 640 -41.95 -8.09 40.30
C LEU A 640 -42.74 -9.31 39.82
N ASP A 641 -42.03 -10.25 39.21
CA ASP A 641 -42.59 -11.45 38.62
C ASP A 641 -42.62 -12.59 39.65
N GLY A 642 -43.81 -13.04 40.04
CA GLY A 642 -43.99 -14.03 41.10
C GLY A 642 -43.78 -15.47 40.64
N ASP A 643 -43.85 -15.77 39.35
CA ASP A 643 -43.47 -17.07 38.80
C ASP A 643 -41.97 -17.35 39.02
N TYR A 644 -41.17 -16.28 39.15
CA TYR A 644 -39.73 -16.34 39.38
C TYR A 644 -39.31 -15.78 40.74
N MET A 645 -40.26 -15.68 41.69
CA MET A 645 -40.00 -15.20 43.06
C MET A 645 -39.28 -13.84 43.08
N GLY A 646 -39.66 -12.94 42.17
CA GLY A 646 -39.02 -11.65 41.96
C GLY A 646 -38.78 -10.89 43.25
N ASN A 647 -37.52 -10.59 43.53
CA ASN A 647 -37.05 -9.97 44.77
C ASN A 647 -36.37 -8.64 44.47
N LEU A 648 -36.72 -7.58 45.20
CA LEU A 648 -36.13 -6.24 45.05
C LEU A 648 -35.96 -5.56 46.40
N THR A 649 -34.80 -4.95 46.65
CA THR A 649 -34.66 -3.93 47.71
C THR A 649 -34.60 -2.56 47.07
N ILE A 650 -35.55 -1.68 47.38
CA ILE A 650 -35.60 -0.31 46.85
C ILE A 650 -35.70 0.75 47.97
N LYS A 651 -34.77 1.72 47.96
CA LYS A 651 -34.67 2.77 48.98
C LYS A 651 -34.29 4.13 48.39
N ASN A 652 -34.72 5.21 49.03
CA ASN A 652 -34.33 6.59 48.70
C ASN A 652 -34.46 6.93 47.19
N SER A 653 -35.42 6.31 46.51
CA SER A 653 -35.58 6.36 45.05
C SER A 653 -36.88 7.06 44.68
N LYS A 654 -36.97 7.53 43.43
CA LYS A 654 -38.15 8.20 42.86
C LYS A 654 -38.74 7.36 41.72
N ILE A 655 -40.05 7.15 41.73
CA ILE A 655 -40.80 6.57 40.61
C ILE A 655 -41.85 7.59 40.19
N ALA A 656 -41.77 8.09 38.96
CA ALA A 656 -42.62 9.21 38.56
C ALA A 656 -43.02 9.27 37.08
N HIS A 657 -44.10 10.02 36.82
CA HIS A 657 -44.62 10.30 35.48
C HIS A 657 -44.95 9.04 34.67
N GLY A 658 -45.32 7.95 35.34
CA GLY A 658 -45.69 6.69 34.68
C GLY A 658 -47.15 6.67 34.21
N HIS A 659 -47.41 5.99 33.10
CA HIS A 659 -48.79 5.71 32.66
C HIS A 659 -49.42 4.55 33.47
N GLY A 660 -48.60 3.69 34.07
CA GLY A 660 -49.03 2.58 34.91
C GLY A 660 -49.02 2.86 36.42
N TYR A 661 -48.98 1.78 37.18
CA TYR A 661 -48.58 1.78 38.59
C TYR A 661 -47.09 2.13 38.75
N GLY A 662 -46.68 2.56 39.94
CA GLY A 662 -45.26 2.71 40.27
C GLY A 662 -44.57 1.35 40.38
N ILE A 663 -45.05 0.52 41.32
CA ILE A 663 -44.57 -0.86 41.52
C ILE A 663 -45.77 -1.81 41.50
N ALA A 664 -45.67 -2.92 40.76
CA ALA A 664 -46.68 -3.97 40.74
C ALA A 664 -46.08 -5.33 41.09
N PHE A 665 -46.83 -6.09 41.88
CA PHE A 665 -46.52 -7.45 42.27
C PHE A 665 -47.47 -8.38 41.52
N GLU A 666 -46.93 -9.41 40.86
CA GLU A 666 -47.78 -10.36 40.14
C GLU A 666 -48.58 -11.25 41.09
N ASN A 667 -47.92 -11.90 42.05
CA ASN A 667 -48.57 -12.70 43.07
C ASN A 667 -47.83 -12.67 44.42
N ARG A 668 -48.23 -13.50 45.39
CA ARG A 668 -47.66 -13.50 46.76
C ARG A 668 -46.24 -14.04 46.87
N ASN A 669 -45.66 -14.58 45.81
CA ASN A 669 -44.30 -15.16 45.81
C ASN A 669 -43.20 -14.10 45.61
N THR A 670 -43.56 -12.87 45.26
CA THR A 670 -42.62 -11.74 45.12
C THR A 670 -42.20 -11.18 46.47
N SER A 671 -41.01 -10.58 46.55
CA SER A 671 -40.45 -9.99 47.78
C SER A 671 -39.96 -8.56 47.56
N ILE A 672 -40.23 -7.68 48.53
CA ILE A 672 -39.70 -6.31 48.60
C ILE A 672 -39.40 -5.92 50.05
N ASN A 673 -38.52 -4.93 50.28
CA ASN A 673 -38.26 -4.43 51.64
C ASN A 673 -39.53 -3.80 52.27
N PRO A 674 -39.86 -4.06 53.55
CA PRO A 674 -41.14 -3.67 54.15
C PRO A 674 -41.45 -2.18 54.18
N ASP A 675 -40.40 -1.34 54.20
CA ASP A 675 -40.48 0.11 54.30
C ASP A 675 -40.51 0.81 52.93
N PHE A 676 -40.54 0.06 51.82
CA PHE A 676 -40.41 0.59 50.46
C PHE A 676 -41.39 1.73 50.11
N ASN A 677 -42.60 1.72 50.65
CA ASN A 677 -43.60 2.77 50.42
C ASN A 677 -43.36 4.04 51.26
N MET A 678 -42.57 3.96 52.33
CA MET A 678 -42.24 5.09 53.21
C MET A 678 -40.91 5.76 52.84
N VAL A 679 -39.98 5.00 52.26
CA VAL A 679 -38.60 5.47 51.98
C VAL A 679 -38.36 5.85 50.52
N ASN A 680 -39.38 5.77 49.66
CA ASN A 680 -39.31 6.15 48.25
C ASN A 680 -40.39 7.20 47.92
N LEU A 681 -40.16 7.98 46.87
CA LEU A 681 -41.08 9.00 46.38
C LEU A 681 -41.84 8.47 45.16
N PHE A 682 -43.16 8.52 45.23
CA PHE A 682 -44.07 8.25 44.11
C PHE A 682 -44.74 9.56 43.68
N GLU A 683 -44.73 9.86 42.38
CA GLU A 683 -45.25 11.13 41.88
C GLU A 683 -45.89 10.96 40.49
N ASP A 684 -47.11 11.49 40.30
CA ASP A 684 -47.72 11.63 38.98
C ASP A 684 -47.91 10.30 38.20
N LEU A 685 -48.27 9.22 38.92
CA LEU A 685 -48.56 7.89 38.36
C LEU A 685 -50.06 7.72 38.07
N SER A 686 -50.40 7.23 36.87
CA SER A 686 -51.80 7.30 36.41
C SER A 686 -52.71 6.23 37.00
N LEU A 687 -52.17 5.08 37.43
CA LEU A 687 -52.96 4.01 38.07
C LEU A 687 -52.78 3.93 39.60
N GLY A 688 -51.83 4.69 40.15
CA GLY A 688 -51.50 4.73 41.58
C GLY A 688 -50.08 4.24 41.88
N ASP A 689 -49.68 4.36 43.15
CA ASP A 689 -48.30 4.06 43.53
C ASP A 689 -48.00 2.56 43.45
N ILE A 690 -48.90 1.72 44.00
CA ILE A 690 -48.67 0.29 44.19
C ILE A 690 -49.86 -0.55 43.71
N SER A 691 -49.59 -1.68 43.04
CA SER A 691 -50.57 -2.75 42.78
C SER A 691 -50.18 -4.03 43.52
N LEU A 692 -50.91 -4.38 44.57
CA LEU A 692 -50.73 -5.62 45.34
C LEU A 692 -51.50 -6.81 44.72
N PRO A 693 -51.10 -8.06 45.04
CA PRO A 693 -51.78 -9.28 44.59
C PRO A 693 -53.22 -9.45 45.08
#